data_AF-A0A2P8AMZ0-F1
#
_entry.id   AF-A0A2P8AMZ0-F1
#
_cell.length_a   1.000
_cell.length_b   1.000
_cell.length_c   1.000
_cell.angle_alpha   90.00
_cell.angle_beta   90.00
_cell.angle_gamma   90.00
#
_symmetry.space_group_name_H-M   'P 1'
#
loop_
_entity.id
_entity.type
_entity.pdbx_description
1 polymer ?
#
loop_
_entity_poly.entity_id
_entity_poly.type
_entity_poly.pdbx_seq_one_letter_code
_entity_poly.pdbx_strand_id
1 'polypeptide(L)'
;MPRAIRSLTATGIAGLVLAGLAVAPAAAAARTPQPSSYDRTSAAEARRVDRVPTPKLDWYACYDYAECATVRLPLDYDNPKGATTEVAVLRVKARDQQHRIGSLFLNPGGPGGSGTSIALAAPYFLGDDLLDRFDIVGVDPRGVAASDNVKCFPSVKDQTRAYAGLNVAFPYTKAEEKAYIAASKAVGKGCSTTGRPLTGAASTAEVARDMDVLRRAVGDKKLSYLGFSYGTALGQYYANMFPDRFRALVVDGVLNPNAWVGQGKARNQLQETRLRSADGAYRALHEILVRCAKAGAEKCALASGGDPVAAYETVAQRLRKKPLVVDDPDLGQFTVSYADFVGATLGNLYDPNGWQYIVELTGDLLVLTDPAAAAPARAQGRTEVARRAAQARQQHGYDFPYDNGLETFLTVDCTDAYHPKSADAWPALSAKEDKRAPYFGRAWAWGTAPCARNIWTVRDEDAWTGPFDRTTAAPVLVVGNYWDPATNYQGAVSSARLLPNSRLLSSDSWGHTAYGTSACVTGAVDAYLLKGTLPAKGTLCTGDAQPFQDEPAATRAAASKSDLARAGEPGRGEPKRLPPVVAPLPAVLDKLRESHIDGQAKIRIGVATTEPLMGELRNGTHTGFDVEIGRYIASSLGFEGEQRIQWVPLATEDRIPALQGGTVDLVVSSFSITEERKKLVSFAGPYFVTTQEAMVPKRHRDRIRTIEDLRRPEYRICTSGGSTTEAELEKHQVKAYVVKEVGDCVKGMREGRYDAVSSDETILAGFLSRYPTEFEIIDMPFGTSELLGVGVPIGDPALRDLVAFFLQKSYLEGRNGISSPWLTAYNRTLGPWLKADKSQPQPLDVPKLVDFDDKAPRR
;
A
#
# COMPACT_ATOMS: atom_id res chain seq x y z
N MET A 1 66.14 -33.99 -14.81
CA MET A 1 67.25 -33.73 -15.75
C MET A 1 66.68 -33.10 -17.01
N PRO A 2 67.35 -32.13 -17.63
CA PRO A 2 68.17 -31.04 -17.07
C PRO A 2 67.58 -29.67 -17.56
N ARG A 3 67.99 -28.44 -17.24
CA ARG A 3 69.14 -27.71 -16.65
C ARG A 3 68.66 -26.22 -16.66
N ALA A 4 69.13 -25.21 -15.94
CA ALA A 4 70.13 -25.03 -14.89
C ALA A 4 70.27 -23.50 -14.61
N ILE A 5 70.35 -23.15 -13.32
CA ILE A 5 71.42 -22.34 -12.68
C ILE A 5 71.54 -20.84 -13.04
N ARG A 6 71.37 -19.95 -12.05
CA ARG A 6 72.51 -19.27 -11.35
C ARG A 6 72.08 -18.60 -10.03
N SER A 7 72.65 -19.16 -8.98
CA SER A 7 72.79 -18.73 -7.58
C SER A 7 73.72 -17.51 -7.43
N LEU A 8 73.57 -16.76 -6.33
CA LEU A 8 74.66 -16.52 -5.37
C LEU A 8 74.18 -15.88 -4.06
N THR A 9 74.65 -16.51 -3.00
CA THR A 9 74.55 -16.30 -1.55
C THR A 9 75.33 -15.07 -1.04
N ALA A 10 74.94 -14.52 0.13
CA ALA A 10 75.88 -14.26 1.22
C ALA A 10 75.18 -13.94 2.56
N THR A 11 75.61 -14.68 3.57
CA THR A 11 75.33 -14.68 5.01
C THR A 11 75.91 -13.46 5.74
N GLY A 12 75.30 -13.05 6.86
CA GLY A 12 75.90 -12.09 7.81
C GLY A 12 75.10 -11.93 9.10
N ILE A 13 75.68 -12.38 10.21
CA ILE A 13 75.17 -12.57 11.57
C ILE A 13 75.14 -11.27 12.39
N ALA A 14 74.15 -11.10 13.29
CA ALA A 14 74.34 -10.79 14.72
C ALA A 14 73.05 -10.20 15.33
N GLY A 15 72.56 -10.84 16.40
CA GLY A 15 71.34 -10.42 17.09
C GLY A 15 71.55 -9.29 18.08
N LEU A 16 70.43 -8.69 18.48
CA LEU A 16 70.19 -8.16 19.82
C LEU A 16 68.68 -7.96 20.01
N VAL A 17 68.18 -8.56 21.09
CA VAL A 17 66.81 -8.50 21.60
C VAL A 17 66.49 -7.06 21.99
N LEU A 18 65.38 -6.50 21.48
CA LEU A 18 64.70 -5.34 22.09
C LEU A 18 63.28 -5.18 21.51
N ALA A 19 62.30 -5.21 22.42
CA ALA A 19 60.94 -4.64 22.36
C ALA A 19 60.16 -4.77 21.03
N GLY A 20 59.19 -5.70 21.02
CA GLY A 20 58.19 -5.81 19.94
C GLY A 20 57.24 -4.61 19.90
N LEU A 21 57.61 -3.59 19.13
CA LEU A 21 56.67 -2.66 18.49
C LEU A 21 56.09 -3.38 17.28
N ALA A 22 54.82 -3.76 17.36
CA ALA A 22 54.06 -4.23 16.22
C ALA A 22 53.88 -3.07 15.23
N VAL A 23 54.78 -2.95 14.26
CA VAL A 23 54.55 -2.16 13.05
C VAL A 23 53.59 -2.96 12.19
N ALA A 24 52.30 -2.63 12.30
CA ALA A 24 51.32 -3.06 11.30
C ALA A 24 51.74 -2.49 9.93
N PRO A 25 51.66 -3.26 8.83
CA PRO A 25 51.87 -2.70 7.52
C PRO A 25 50.72 -1.71 7.28
N ALA A 26 51.05 -0.42 7.16
CA ALA A 26 50.14 0.58 6.67
C ALA A 26 49.74 0.17 5.25
N ALA A 27 48.58 -0.47 5.12
CA ALA A 27 47.91 -0.63 3.84
C ALA A 27 47.64 0.78 3.31
N ALA A 28 48.46 1.20 2.36
CA ALA A 28 48.27 2.45 1.64
C ALA A 28 46.91 2.35 0.93
N ALA A 29 45.88 2.96 1.53
CA ALA A 29 44.61 3.19 0.87
C ALA A 29 44.92 3.97 -0.41
N ALA A 30 44.74 3.32 -1.56
CA ALA A 30 44.86 3.96 -2.85
C ALA A 30 43.82 5.08 -2.92
N ARG A 31 44.24 6.32 -2.64
CA ARG A 31 43.45 7.52 -2.90
C ARG A 31 43.21 7.55 -4.41
N THR A 32 41.96 7.40 -4.83
CA THR A 32 41.56 7.62 -6.21
C THR A 32 42.02 9.00 -6.67
N PRO A 33 42.66 9.13 -7.84
CA PRO A 33 43.08 10.44 -8.36
C PRO A 33 41.84 11.32 -8.51
N GLN A 34 41.77 12.45 -7.81
CA GLN A 34 40.77 13.45 -8.13
C GLN A 34 41.04 13.99 -9.53
N PRO A 35 40.01 14.27 -10.35
CA PRO A 35 40.19 15.01 -11.60
C PRO A 35 40.95 16.31 -11.30
N SER A 36 41.94 16.66 -12.14
CA SER A 36 42.72 17.90 -11.97
C SER A 36 41.87 19.16 -12.10
N SER A 37 40.65 19.04 -12.64
CA SER A 37 39.60 20.06 -12.68
C SER A 37 38.23 19.39 -12.69
N TYR A 38 37.32 19.84 -11.83
CA TYR A 38 35.91 19.45 -11.81
C TYR A 38 35.02 20.70 -11.88
N ASP A 39 33.80 20.55 -12.38
CA ASP A 39 32.83 21.64 -12.48
C ASP A 39 32.35 22.11 -11.11
N ARG A 40 31.97 23.39 -11.01
CA ARG A 40 31.45 23.99 -9.78
C ARG A 40 29.97 24.27 -9.90
N THR A 41 29.27 24.25 -8.77
CA THR A 41 27.92 24.82 -8.67
C THR A 41 27.92 26.21 -9.31
N SER A 42 26.99 26.46 -10.24
CA SER A 42 26.93 27.74 -10.94
C SER A 42 26.68 28.89 -9.96
N ALA A 43 27.17 30.09 -10.25
CA ALA A 43 26.95 31.24 -9.37
C ALA A 43 25.45 31.60 -9.22
N ALA A 44 24.63 31.29 -10.23
CA ALA A 44 23.18 31.49 -10.14
C ALA A 44 22.54 30.49 -9.18
N GLU A 45 22.86 29.19 -9.34
CA GLU A 45 22.33 28.12 -8.50
C GLU A 45 22.79 28.26 -7.03
N ALA A 46 24.07 28.59 -6.83
CA ALA A 46 24.60 28.91 -5.50
C ALA A 46 23.83 30.07 -4.85
N ARG A 47 23.54 31.16 -5.60
CA ARG A 47 22.75 32.28 -5.05
C ARG A 47 21.33 31.90 -4.69
N ARG A 48 20.66 31.04 -5.46
CA ARG A 48 19.31 30.54 -5.17
C ARG A 48 19.28 29.81 -3.83
N VAL A 49 20.14 28.80 -3.68
CA VAL A 49 20.13 27.91 -2.51
C VAL A 49 20.80 28.53 -1.28
N ASP A 50 21.95 29.20 -1.44
CA ASP A 50 22.74 29.70 -0.31
C ASP A 50 22.10 30.91 0.39
N ARG A 51 21.17 31.61 -0.28
CA ARG A 51 20.36 32.67 0.33
C ARG A 51 19.30 32.14 1.29
N VAL A 52 18.91 30.87 1.16
CA VAL A 52 18.00 30.22 2.12
C VAL A 52 18.79 29.99 3.41
N PRO A 53 18.36 30.58 4.54
CA PRO A 53 18.98 30.31 5.83
C PRO A 53 18.96 28.81 6.12
N THR A 54 20.03 28.29 6.71
CA THR A 54 20.04 26.88 7.11
C THR A 54 19.00 26.66 8.22
N PRO A 55 17.95 25.85 7.97
CA PRO A 55 16.91 25.65 8.96
C PRO A 55 17.45 24.80 10.12
N LYS A 56 16.97 25.10 11.32
CA LYS A 56 17.15 24.21 12.47
C LYS A 56 16.02 23.18 12.44
N LEU A 57 16.38 21.91 12.47
CA LEU A 57 15.41 20.82 12.53
C LEU A 57 15.07 20.53 14.00
N ASP A 58 13.82 20.78 14.38
CA ASP A 58 13.30 20.49 15.71
C ASP A 58 12.86 19.02 15.77
N TRP A 59 13.87 18.15 15.92
CA TRP A 59 13.71 16.70 15.98
C TRP A 59 12.87 16.26 17.19
N TYR A 60 11.93 15.35 16.96
CA TYR A 60 11.20 14.63 17.99
C TYR A 60 11.28 13.12 17.73
N ALA A 61 11.20 12.30 18.79
CA ALA A 61 11.13 10.85 18.63
C ALA A 61 9.78 10.47 18.02
N CYS A 62 9.80 9.80 16.86
CA CYS A 62 8.59 9.32 16.18
C CYS A 62 8.49 7.79 16.16
N TYR A 63 9.64 7.10 16.35
CA TYR A 63 9.74 5.66 16.55
C TYR A 63 10.87 5.37 17.55
N ASP A 64 10.93 4.15 18.09
CA ASP A 64 11.93 3.76 19.12
C ASP A 64 13.38 4.03 18.70
N TYR A 65 13.69 3.94 17.41
CA TYR A 65 15.02 4.14 16.84
C TYR A 65 15.10 5.27 15.80
N ALA A 66 14.05 6.09 15.66
CA ALA A 66 13.99 7.16 14.66
C ALA A 66 13.46 8.49 15.20
N GLU A 67 14.03 9.58 14.67
CA GLU A 67 13.65 10.95 14.94
C GLU A 67 13.01 11.55 13.68
N CYS A 68 11.94 12.34 13.84
CA CYS A 68 11.25 13.02 12.77
C CYS A 68 11.32 14.54 12.96
N ALA A 69 11.23 15.28 11.86
CA ALA A 69 11.10 16.73 11.83
C ALA A 69 10.32 17.15 10.59
N THR A 70 9.66 18.30 10.66
CA THR A 70 9.15 19.00 9.48
C THR A 70 9.87 20.33 9.33
N VAL A 71 10.08 20.75 8.09
CA VAL A 71 10.76 22.01 7.78
C VAL A 71 10.01 22.77 6.71
N ARG A 72 9.92 24.08 6.84
CA ARG A 72 9.39 24.96 5.79
C ARG A 72 10.51 25.39 4.87
N LEU A 73 10.40 25.01 3.60
CA LEU A 73 11.32 25.40 2.53
C LEU A 73 10.61 26.36 1.56
N PRO A 74 11.35 27.24 0.87
CA PRO A 74 10.74 28.10 -0.14
C PRO A 74 10.06 27.27 -1.23
N LEU A 75 8.85 27.69 -1.59
CA LEU A 75 8.16 27.14 -2.75
C LEU A 75 8.86 27.53 -4.05
N ASP A 76 9.50 28.70 -4.06
CA ASP A 76 10.26 29.27 -5.17
C ASP A 76 11.62 29.76 -4.63
N TYR A 77 12.72 29.19 -5.13
CA TYR A 77 14.09 29.53 -4.72
C TYR A 77 14.61 30.85 -5.31
N ASP A 78 13.98 31.40 -6.35
CA ASP A 78 14.25 32.78 -6.80
C ASP A 78 13.66 33.81 -5.83
N ASN A 79 12.62 33.44 -5.07
CA ASN A 79 12.03 34.25 -4.01
C ASN A 79 12.01 33.54 -2.63
N PRO A 80 13.18 33.39 -1.97
CA PRO A 80 13.32 32.60 -0.74
C PRO A 80 12.60 33.16 0.50
N LYS A 81 11.99 34.36 0.40
CA LYS A 81 11.17 34.98 1.44
C LYS A 81 9.66 34.93 1.14
N GLY A 82 9.29 34.27 0.04
CA GLY A 82 7.91 34.14 -0.43
C GLY A 82 7.14 33.01 0.26
N ALA A 83 6.22 32.39 -0.49
CA ALA A 83 5.48 31.23 -0.04
C ALA A 83 6.42 30.05 0.26
N THR A 84 6.03 29.20 1.20
CA THR A 84 6.78 28.03 1.63
C THR A 84 5.94 26.78 1.53
N THR A 85 6.61 25.63 1.47
CA THR A 85 6.00 24.31 1.58
C THR A 85 6.66 23.53 2.72
N GLU A 86 5.87 22.74 3.43
CA GLU A 86 6.34 21.84 4.47
C GLU A 86 6.92 20.55 3.87
N VAL A 87 8.13 20.22 4.30
CA VAL A 87 8.88 19.04 3.88
C VAL A 87 9.18 18.19 5.11
N ALA A 88 8.76 16.93 5.09
CA ALA A 88 8.99 15.97 6.15
C ALA A 88 10.34 15.26 6.00
N VAL A 89 11.02 15.09 7.13
CA VAL A 89 12.33 14.46 7.22
C VAL A 89 12.35 13.49 8.39
N LEU A 90 12.95 12.32 8.18
CA LEU A 90 13.17 11.30 9.20
C LEU A 90 14.65 10.96 9.25
N ARG A 91 15.17 10.74 10.47
CA ARG A 91 16.53 10.30 10.72
C ARG A 91 16.57 9.07 11.63
N VAL A 92 17.24 8.02 11.17
CA VAL A 92 17.75 6.93 12.02
C VAL A 92 19.21 7.26 12.33
N LYS A 93 19.59 7.33 13.61
CA LYS A 93 20.95 7.72 14.00
C LYS A 93 21.95 6.60 13.74
N ALA A 94 23.17 6.97 13.39
CA ALA A 94 24.28 6.03 13.35
C ALA A 94 24.46 5.38 14.73
N ARG A 95 24.70 4.07 14.77
CA ARG A 95 24.94 3.33 16.03
C ARG A 95 26.23 3.81 16.72
N ASP A 96 27.27 4.14 15.94
CA ASP A 96 28.51 4.73 16.44
C ASP A 96 28.59 6.23 16.12
N GLN A 97 27.96 7.03 16.97
CA GLN A 97 27.98 8.48 16.86
C GLN A 97 29.38 9.09 17.00
N GLN A 98 30.33 8.43 17.67
CA GLN A 98 31.68 8.96 17.87
C GLN A 98 32.51 8.90 16.59
N HIS A 99 32.28 7.89 15.75
CA HIS A 99 32.98 7.71 14.48
C HIS A 99 32.10 7.98 13.25
N ARG A 100 30.97 8.67 13.43
CA ARG A 100 30.04 9.05 12.37
C ARG A 100 30.75 9.75 11.21
N ILE A 101 30.51 9.29 9.97
CA ILE A 101 31.02 9.90 8.73
C ILE A 101 30.18 11.12 8.34
N GLY A 102 28.87 11.05 8.50
CA GLY A 102 27.89 12.06 8.09
C GLY A 102 26.50 11.46 8.02
N SER A 103 25.64 11.99 7.16
CA SER A 103 24.31 11.46 6.88
C SER A 103 24.24 10.82 5.49
N LEU A 104 23.58 9.67 5.38
CA LEU A 104 23.26 9.00 4.13
C LEU A 104 21.80 9.26 3.78
N PHE A 105 21.58 10.09 2.75
CA PHE A 105 20.25 10.41 2.26
C PHE A 105 19.74 9.31 1.34
N LEU A 106 18.52 8.85 1.59
CA LEU A 106 17.84 7.83 0.79
C LEU A 106 16.68 8.41 -0.01
N ASN A 107 16.47 7.88 -1.20
CA ASN A 107 15.24 8.13 -1.97
C ASN A 107 14.78 6.83 -2.66
N PRO A 108 13.51 6.41 -2.48
CA PRO A 108 13.01 5.15 -3.05
C PRO A 108 12.65 5.28 -4.53
N GLY A 109 12.51 6.49 -5.07
CA GLY A 109 11.96 6.71 -6.39
C GLY A 109 10.43 6.85 -6.40
N GLY A 110 9.78 6.22 -7.38
CA GLY A 110 8.41 6.53 -7.79
C GLY A 110 8.39 7.21 -9.16
N PRO A 111 8.39 8.56 -9.28
CA PRO A 111 8.30 9.58 -8.22
C PRO A 111 7.03 9.46 -7.35
N GLY A 112 7.08 10.02 -6.14
CA GLY A 112 6.00 9.92 -5.15
C GLY A 112 6.19 8.84 -4.07
N GLY A 113 7.31 8.11 -4.07
CA GLY A 113 7.65 7.22 -2.97
C GLY A 113 8.13 8.00 -1.74
N SER A 114 7.69 7.59 -0.55
CA SER A 114 8.09 8.21 0.72
C SER A 114 9.56 7.95 1.06
N GLY A 115 10.35 9.02 1.14
CA GLY A 115 11.73 9.01 1.60
C GLY A 115 11.84 8.70 3.09
N THR A 116 10.92 9.23 3.90
CA THR A 116 10.88 8.96 5.35
C THR A 116 10.63 7.47 5.62
N SER A 117 9.72 6.85 4.87
CA SER A 117 9.41 5.42 4.99
C SER A 117 10.58 4.51 4.61
N ILE A 118 11.36 4.83 3.56
CA ILE A 118 12.54 4.02 3.22
C ILE A 118 13.69 4.20 4.23
N ALA A 119 13.86 5.39 4.80
CA ALA A 119 14.86 5.61 5.84
C ALA A 119 14.50 4.90 7.15
N LEU A 120 13.22 4.86 7.51
CA LEU A 120 12.73 4.11 8.65
C LEU A 120 12.99 2.60 8.49
N ALA A 121 12.83 2.07 7.27
CA ALA A 121 13.11 0.67 6.95
C ALA A 121 14.61 0.36 6.75
N ALA A 122 15.49 1.37 6.79
CA ALA A 122 16.91 1.20 6.47
C ALA A 122 17.64 0.11 7.26
N PRO A 123 17.40 -0.09 8.58
CA PRO A 123 18.06 -1.15 9.35
C PRO A 123 17.85 -2.57 8.81
N TYR A 124 16.77 -2.77 8.05
CA TYR A 124 16.41 -4.06 7.47
C TYR A 124 17.18 -4.41 6.21
N PHE A 125 17.73 -3.42 5.49
CA PHE A 125 18.34 -3.69 4.20
C PHE A 125 19.73 -3.08 4.00
N LEU A 126 20.10 -2.05 4.77
CA LEU A 126 21.46 -1.52 4.74
C LEU A 126 22.41 -2.44 5.52
N GLY A 127 23.65 -2.53 5.04
CA GLY A 127 24.73 -3.20 5.76
C GLY A 127 24.99 -2.56 7.12
N ASP A 128 25.35 -3.38 8.12
CA ASP A 128 25.60 -2.89 9.48
C ASP A 128 26.71 -1.84 9.53
N ASP A 129 27.74 -1.97 8.69
CA ASP A 129 28.81 -0.96 8.62
C ASP A 129 28.30 0.42 8.17
N LEU A 130 27.23 0.49 7.36
CA LEU A 130 26.60 1.77 7.03
C LEU A 130 25.82 2.32 8.21
N LEU A 131 25.03 1.47 8.88
CA LEU A 131 24.24 1.85 10.06
C LEU A 131 25.12 2.26 11.24
N ASP A 132 26.33 1.73 11.34
CA ASP A 132 27.31 2.12 12.35
C ASP A 132 27.86 3.53 12.07
N ARG A 133 27.95 3.95 10.81
CA ARG A 133 28.75 5.11 10.39
C ARG A 133 27.96 6.29 9.83
N PHE A 134 26.68 6.10 9.48
CA PHE A 134 25.84 7.15 8.92
C PHE A 134 24.55 7.33 9.71
N ASP A 135 24.17 8.59 9.93
CA ASP A 135 22.78 8.90 10.19
C ASP A 135 22.01 8.66 8.88
N ILE A 136 21.01 7.79 8.88
CA ILE A 136 20.20 7.52 7.69
C ILE A 136 19.08 8.54 7.63
N VAL A 137 19.01 9.31 6.55
CA VAL A 137 18.06 10.40 6.40
C VAL A 137 17.14 10.14 5.22
N GLY A 138 15.84 10.20 5.48
CA GLY A 138 14.78 10.14 4.48
C GLY A 138 14.10 11.49 4.36
N VAL A 139 13.89 11.96 3.14
CA VAL A 139 13.16 13.21 2.85
C VAL A 139 11.98 12.84 1.99
N ASP A 140 10.77 13.17 2.44
CA ASP A 140 9.59 13.12 1.59
C ASP A 140 9.60 14.36 0.71
N PRO A 141 9.80 14.27 -0.62
CA PRO A 141 9.81 15.46 -1.46
C PRO A 141 8.51 16.27 -1.33
N ARG A 142 8.57 17.57 -1.64
CA ARG A 142 7.37 18.42 -1.74
C ARG A 142 6.28 17.74 -2.58
N GLY A 143 5.06 17.67 -2.06
CA GLY A 143 3.95 16.96 -2.69
C GLY A 143 3.76 15.50 -2.25
N VAL A 144 4.72 14.90 -1.54
CA VAL A 144 4.80 13.47 -1.27
C VAL A 144 4.53 13.14 0.20
N ALA A 145 3.68 12.13 0.45
CA ALA A 145 3.53 11.45 1.75
C ALA A 145 3.30 12.40 2.95
N ALA A 146 4.27 12.50 3.87
CA ALA A 146 4.12 13.31 5.09
C ALA A 146 4.46 14.80 4.88
N SER A 147 4.97 15.19 3.70
CA SER A 147 5.11 16.58 3.30
C SER A 147 3.77 17.19 2.90
N ASP A 148 3.73 18.50 2.64
CA ASP A 148 2.55 19.12 2.03
C ASP A 148 2.14 18.33 0.77
N ASN A 149 0.90 17.85 0.77
CA ASN A 149 0.43 16.93 -0.26
C ASN A 149 -0.15 17.67 -1.47
N VAL A 150 0.16 17.18 -2.67
CA VAL A 150 -0.56 17.60 -3.87
C VAL A 150 -2.02 17.18 -3.78
N LYS A 151 -2.92 18.12 -4.09
CA LYS A 151 -4.37 17.88 -4.20
C LYS A 151 -4.90 18.49 -5.50
N CYS A 152 -5.03 17.66 -6.52
CA CYS A 152 -5.59 18.03 -7.83
C CYS A 152 -7.11 18.17 -7.84
N PHE A 153 -7.80 17.69 -6.80
CA PHE A 153 -9.26 17.75 -6.68
C PHE A 153 -9.71 18.22 -5.30
N PRO A 154 -10.87 18.91 -5.22
CA PRO A 154 -11.37 19.44 -3.95
C PRO A 154 -11.96 18.36 -3.02
N SER A 155 -12.25 17.15 -3.53
CA SER A 155 -12.77 16.04 -2.74
C SER A 155 -12.40 14.67 -3.33
N VAL A 156 -12.41 13.62 -2.50
CA VAL A 156 -12.24 12.21 -2.92
C VAL A 156 -13.29 11.81 -3.96
N LYS A 157 -14.52 12.31 -3.83
CA LYS A 157 -15.61 12.07 -4.80
C LYS A 157 -15.28 12.63 -6.19
N ASP A 158 -14.64 13.80 -6.25
CA ASP A 158 -14.26 14.43 -7.53
C ASP A 158 -13.05 13.74 -8.14
N GLN A 159 -12.08 13.35 -7.31
CA GLN A 159 -10.94 12.52 -7.72
C GLN A 159 -11.39 11.18 -8.29
N THR A 160 -12.22 10.43 -7.55
CA THR A 160 -12.74 9.13 -7.99
C THR A 160 -13.45 9.23 -9.34
N ARG A 161 -14.26 10.28 -9.53
CA ARG A 161 -14.94 10.54 -10.82
C ARG A 161 -13.95 10.86 -11.94
N ALA A 162 -12.90 11.63 -11.66
CA ALA A 162 -11.86 11.93 -12.65
C ALA A 162 -11.03 10.69 -13.02
N TYR A 163 -10.81 9.78 -12.07
CA TYR A 163 -9.98 8.58 -12.22
C TYR A 163 -10.72 7.39 -12.80
N ALA A 164 -12.05 7.42 -12.90
CA ALA A 164 -12.86 6.29 -13.32
C ALA A 164 -12.38 5.65 -14.65
N GLY A 165 -11.93 6.46 -15.61
CA GLY A 165 -11.40 5.98 -16.90
C GLY A 165 -9.95 5.46 -16.87
N LEU A 166 -9.23 5.65 -15.76
CA LEU A 166 -7.87 5.15 -15.53
C LEU A 166 -7.84 3.81 -14.79
N ASN A 167 -9.00 3.28 -14.38
CA ASN A 167 -9.11 2.06 -13.58
C ASN A 167 -8.96 0.78 -14.43
N VAL A 168 -7.87 0.71 -15.19
CA VAL A 168 -7.43 -0.44 -16.00
C VAL A 168 -5.90 -0.50 -15.96
N ALA A 169 -5.29 -1.68 -16.07
CA ALA A 169 -3.84 -1.80 -16.13
C ALA A 169 -3.22 -0.97 -17.27
N PHE A 170 -3.88 -0.98 -18.44
CA PHE A 170 -3.70 -0.04 -19.54
C PHE A 170 -4.87 -0.19 -20.51
N PRO A 171 -5.25 0.87 -21.26
CA PRO A 171 -6.33 0.77 -22.23
C PRO A 171 -5.90 -0.02 -23.46
N TYR A 172 -6.70 -1.00 -23.85
CA TYR A 172 -6.47 -1.86 -25.00
C TYR A 172 -7.57 -1.74 -26.06
N THR A 173 -8.83 -1.65 -25.65
CA THR A 173 -9.96 -1.46 -26.56
C THR A 173 -10.16 0.02 -26.89
N LYS A 174 -10.82 0.32 -28.03
CA LYS A 174 -11.15 1.72 -28.39
C LYS A 174 -12.01 2.42 -27.34
N ALA A 175 -12.86 1.67 -26.63
CA ALA A 175 -13.71 2.21 -25.57
C ALA A 175 -12.87 2.61 -24.35
N GLU A 176 -11.96 1.73 -23.93
CA GLU A 176 -10.99 2.02 -22.86
C GLU A 176 -10.08 3.18 -23.25
N GLU A 177 -9.53 3.21 -24.48
CA GLU A 177 -8.69 4.32 -24.95
C GLU A 177 -9.42 5.66 -24.86
N LYS A 178 -10.69 5.70 -25.30
CA LYS A 178 -11.54 6.91 -25.20
C LYS A 178 -11.77 7.31 -23.74
N ALA A 179 -12.09 6.36 -22.86
CA ALA A 179 -12.32 6.62 -21.43
C ALA A 179 -11.04 7.11 -20.75
N TYR A 180 -9.90 6.49 -21.04
CA TYR A 180 -8.59 6.83 -20.48
C TYR A 180 -8.13 8.21 -20.91
N ILE A 181 -8.34 8.59 -22.18
CA ILE A 181 -8.05 9.95 -22.68
C ILE A 181 -8.93 10.99 -21.98
N ALA A 182 -10.23 10.71 -21.82
CA ALA A 182 -11.15 11.62 -21.14
C ALA A 182 -10.75 11.82 -19.66
N ALA A 183 -10.40 10.74 -18.97
CA ALA A 183 -9.89 10.79 -17.61
C ALA A 183 -8.55 11.53 -17.53
N SER A 184 -7.61 11.25 -18.45
CA SER A 184 -6.32 11.95 -18.54
C SER A 184 -6.48 13.46 -18.70
N LYS A 185 -7.45 13.89 -19.52
CA LYS A 185 -7.83 15.31 -19.67
C LYS A 185 -8.35 15.91 -18.36
N ALA A 186 -9.18 15.18 -17.62
CA ALA A 186 -9.70 15.62 -16.33
C ALA A 186 -8.59 15.75 -15.27
N VAL A 187 -7.72 14.74 -15.16
CA VAL A 187 -6.61 14.71 -14.21
C VAL A 187 -5.60 15.81 -14.48
N GLY A 188 -5.06 15.92 -15.70
CA GLY A 188 -4.07 16.94 -15.97
C GLY A 188 -4.61 18.37 -15.83
N LYS A 189 -5.90 18.59 -16.12
CA LYS A 189 -6.57 19.88 -15.86
C LYS A 189 -6.70 20.13 -14.36
N GLY A 190 -7.19 19.16 -13.58
CA GLY A 190 -7.33 19.28 -12.12
C GLY A 190 -6.02 19.64 -11.45
N CYS A 191 -4.94 18.95 -11.81
CA CYS A 191 -3.61 19.25 -11.29
C CYS A 191 -3.06 20.62 -11.74
N SER A 192 -3.39 21.05 -12.96
CA SER A 192 -2.98 22.36 -13.47
C SER A 192 -3.81 23.53 -12.95
N THR A 193 -4.95 23.28 -12.28
CA THR A 193 -5.80 24.33 -11.70
C THR A 193 -5.82 24.25 -10.19
N THR A 194 -6.38 23.18 -9.64
CA THR A 194 -6.60 23.00 -8.19
C THR A 194 -5.30 22.64 -7.49
N GLY A 195 -4.43 21.87 -8.15
CA GLY A 195 -3.14 21.45 -7.57
C GLY A 195 -2.12 22.57 -7.42
N ARG A 196 -2.40 23.77 -7.97
CA ARG A 196 -1.52 24.93 -7.83
C ARG A 196 -1.55 25.48 -6.39
N PRO A 197 -0.46 26.08 -5.89
CA PRO A 197 0.80 26.31 -6.62
C PRO A 197 1.75 25.10 -6.60
N LEU A 198 1.53 24.11 -5.73
CA LEU A 198 2.48 23.02 -5.48
C LEU A 198 2.81 22.19 -6.72
N THR A 199 1.83 21.92 -7.60
CA THR A 199 2.06 21.19 -8.86
C THR A 199 2.96 21.92 -9.85
N GLY A 200 3.18 23.22 -9.68
CA GLY A 200 4.12 24.03 -10.45
C GLY A 200 5.44 24.28 -9.76
N ALA A 201 5.66 23.70 -8.59
CA ALA A 201 6.84 23.95 -7.77
C ALA A 201 7.48 22.65 -7.29
N ALA A 202 7.12 21.50 -7.85
CA ALA A 202 7.56 20.17 -7.41
C ALA A 202 8.39 19.43 -8.46
N SER A 203 9.12 20.16 -9.32
CA SER A 203 10.07 19.54 -10.25
C SER A 203 11.24 18.88 -9.49
N THR A 204 11.95 17.97 -10.16
CA THR A 204 13.15 17.34 -9.57
C THR A 204 14.25 18.36 -9.27
N ALA A 205 14.27 19.50 -9.98
CA ALA A 205 15.22 20.59 -9.71
C ALA A 205 14.95 21.24 -8.35
N GLU A 206 13.69 21.51 -8.05
CA GLU A 206 13.25 22.03 -6.76
C GLU A 206 13.57 21.06 -5.62
N VAL A 207 13.31 19.77 -5.82
CA VAL A 207 13.67 18.73 -4.85
C VAL A 207 15.19 18.65 -4.66
N ALA A 208 16.00 18.79 -5.71
CA ALA A 208 17.46 18.83 -5.58
C ALA A 208 17.96 20.03 -4.76
N ARG A 209 17.29 21.19 -4.87
CA ARG A 209 17.56 22.38 -4.04
C ARG A 209 17.18 22.14 -2.59
N ASP A 210 16.02 21.53 -2.34
CA ASP A 210 15.59 21.12 -1.00
C ASP A 210 16.63 20.20 -0.34
N MET A 211 17.13 19.21 -1.08
CA MET A 211 18.18 18.31 -0.61
C MET A 211 19.47 19.04 -0.24
N ASP A 212 19.87 20.10 -0.95
CA ASP A 212 21.07 20.88 -0.60
C ASP A 212 20.87 21.77 0.63
N VAL A 213 19.66 22.31 0.85
CA VAL A 213 19.30 23.00 2.10
C VAL A 213 19.31 22.01 3.26
N LEU A 214 18.68 20.85 3.10
CA LEU A 214 18.58 19.81 4.13
C LEU A 214 19.92 19.19 4.47
N ARG A 215 20.82 19.02 3.50
CA ARG A 215 22.23 18.65 3.74
C ARG A 215 22.89 19.60 4.73
N ARG A 216 22.71 20.91 4.58
CA ARG A 216 23.23 21.90 5.55
C ARG A 216 22.53 21.78 6.90
N ALA A 217 21.22 21.55 6.90
CA ALA A 217 20.39 21.47 8.10
C ALA A 217 20.78 20.29 9.01
N VAL A 218 21.17 19.15 8.44
CA VAL A 218 21.72 18.00 9.20
C VAL A 218 23.20 18.17 9.59
N GLY A 219 23.81 19.29 9.20
CA GLY A 219 25.19 19.66 9.55
C GLY A 219 26.28 19.16 8.61
N ASP A 220 25.91 18.53 7.48
CA ASP A 220 26.88 17.95 6.56
C ASP A 220 27.40 18.97 5.55
N LYS A 221 28.70 18.99 5.31
CA LYS A 221 29.33 19.86 4.29
C LYS A 221 29.11 19.38 2.86
N LYS A 222 28.90 18.06 2.70
CA LYS A 222 28.73 17.40 1.41
C LYS A 222 27.71 16.26 1.54
N LEU A 223 26.84 16.11 0.55
CA LEU A 223 25.81 15.06 0.50
C LEU A 223 26.46 13.67 0.37
N SER A 224 25.97 12.69 1.14
CA SER A 224 26.10 11.27 0.77
C SER A 224 24.71 10.74 0.40
N TYR A 225 24.57 10.08 -0.74
CA TYR A 225 23.26 9.76 -1.31
C TYR A 225 23.20 8.36 -1.92
N LEU A 226 22.08 7.67 -1.69
CA LEU A 226 21.70 6.42 -2.35
C LEU A 226 20.25 6.56 -2.84
N GLY A 227 20.09 6.64 -4.16
CA GLY A 227 18.78 6.79 -4.81
C GLY A 227 18.45 5.59 -5.69
N PHE A 228 17.20 5.16 -5.61
CA PHE A 228 16.65 4.04 -6.35
C PHE A 228 15.64 4.52 -7.39
N SER A 229 15.58 3.87 -8.55
CA SER A 229 14.52 4.15 -9.56
C SER A 229 14.46 5.63 -9.95
N TYR A 230 13.33 6.33 -9.80
CA TYR A 230 13.27 7.79 -9.97
C TYR A 230 14.29 8.58 -9.10
N GLY A 231 14.67 8.08 -7.93
CA GLY A 231 15.76 8.65 -7.13
C GLY A 231 17.08 8.73 -7.90
N THR A 232 17.27 7.91 -8.94
CA THR A 232 18.43 8.04 -9.84
C THR A 232 18.35 9.29 -10.71
N ALA A 233 17.16 9.75 -11.11
CA ALA A 233 17.00 11.05 -11.75
C ALA A 233 17.38 12.15 -10.76
N LEU A 234 16.82 12.15 -9.54
CA LEU A 234 17.16 13.13 -8.50
C LEU A 234 18.66 13.18 -8.18
N GLY A 235 19.31 12.01 -8.02
CA GLY A 235 20.75 11.93 -7.79
C GLY A 235 21.57 12.52 -8.96
N GLN A 236 21.17 12.25 -10.20
CA GLN A 236 21.81 12.85 -11.37
C GLN A 236 21.53 14.34 -11.51
N TYR A 237 20.36 14.82 -11.05
CA TYR A 237 20.07 16.24 -10.94
C TYR A 237 21.01 16.92 -9.96
N TYR A 238 21.11 16.39 -8.76
CA TYR A 238 22.02 16.90 -7.74
C TYR A 238 23.48 16.89 -8.21
N ALA A 239 23.93 15.79 -8.84
CA ALA A 239 25.30 15.67 -9.34
C ALA A 239 25.68 16.74 -10.37
N ASN A 240 24.73 17.27 -11.12
CA ASN A 240 24.99 18.26 -12.17
C ASN A 240 24.65 19.69 -11.76
N MET A 241 23.66 19.89 -10.89
CA MET A 241 23.36 21.21 -10.32
C MET A 241 24.39 21.60 -9.26
N PHE A 242 24.86 20.61 -8.49
CA PHE A 242 25.80 20.78 -7.37
C PHE A 242 27.01 19.83 -7.48
N PRO A 243 27.79 19.86 -8.60
CA PRO A 243 28.86 18.91 -8.89
C PRO A 243 29.98 18.87 -7.84
N ASP A 244 30.07 19.88 -6.98
CA ASP A 244 31.06 20.00 -5.93
C ASP A 244 30.54 19.86 -4.49
N ARG A 245 29.22 19.61 -4.31
CA ARG A 245 28.56 19.54 -3.00
C ARG A 245 28.19 18.13 -2.53
N PHE A 246 28.68 17.08 -3.18
CA PHE A 246 28.55 15.70 -2.69
C PHE A 246 29.89 15.02 -2.40
N ARG A 247 29.85 14.08 -1.46
CA ARG A 247 30.94 13.20 -1.02
C ARG A 247 30.88 11.87 -1.76
N ALA A 248 29.72 11.24 -1.75
CA ALA A 248 29.45 9.97 -2.40
C ALA A 248 28.01 9.96 -2.94
N LEU A 249 27.80 9.49 -4.17
CA LEU A 249 26.50 9.46 -4.80
C LEU A 249 26.34 8.16 -5.58
N VAL A 250 25.34 7.37 -5.17
CA VAL A 250 24.98 6.09 -5.78
C VAL A 250 23.60 6.22 -6.41
N VAL A 251 23.47 5.73 -7.64
CA VAL A 251 22.21 5.63 -8.36
C VAL A 251 22.00 4.19 -8.84
N ASP A 252 20.91 3.56 -8.42
CA ASP A 252 20.60 2.15 -8.68
C ASP A 252 19.20 1.96 -9.29
N GLY A 253 19.10 1.18 -10.36
CA GLY A 253 17.92 1.14 -11.24
C GLY A 253 17.79 2.48 -11.98
N VAL A 254 18.64 2.70 -12.97
CA VAL A 254 18.98 4.05 -13.44
C VAL A 254 18.14 4.51 -14.62
N LEU A 255 17.43 5.63 -14.44
CA LEU A 255 16.82 6.40 -15.50
C LEU A 255 17.87 7.26 -16.21
N ASN A 256 17.90 7.22 -17.54
CA ASN A 256 18.72 8.16 -18.29
C ASN A 256 18.10 9.58 -18.21
N PRO A 257 18.83 10.61 -17.75
CA PRO A 257 18.23 11.90 -17.44
C PRO A 257 17.85 12.69 -18.71
N ASN A 258 18.60 12.54 -19.80
CA ASN A 258 18.21 13.12 -21.10
C ASN A 258 16.92 12.46 -21.64
N ALA A 259 16.80 11.15 -21.46
CA ALA A 259 15.61 10.39 -21.84
C ALA A 259 14.44 10.66 -20.91
N TRP A 260 14.66 10.97 -19.62
CA TRP A 260 13.66 11.41 -18.66
C TRP A 260 13.03 12.75 -19.05
N VAL A 261 13.86 13.74 -19.41
CA VAL A 261 13.41 15.09 -19.80
C VAL A 261 12.83 15.13 -21.23
N GLY A 262 13.51 14.51 -22.20
CA GLY A 262 13.04 14.45 -23.60
C GLY A 262 13.12 15.78 -24.34
N GLN A 263 14.33 16.33 -24.51
CA GLN A 263 14.55 17.59 -25.25
C GLN A 263 14.83 17.40 -26.75
N GLY A 264 14.88 18.51 -27.49
CA GLY A 264 15.30 18.54 -28.89
C GLY A 264 14.47 17.60 -29.77
N LYS A 265 15.12 16.64 -30.42
CA LYS A 265 14.46 15.63 -31.28
C LYS A 265 13.56 14.66 -30.49
N ALA A 266 13.80 14.50 -29.19
CA ALA A 266 13.01 13.66 -28.30
C ALA A 266 11.74 14.37 -27.77
N ARG A 267 11.62 15.69 -28.00
CA ARG A 267 10.44 16.46 -27.62
C ARG A 267 9.20 15.91 -28.31
N ASN A 268 8.09 15.79 -27.58
CA ASN A 268 6.83 15.20 -28.04
C ASN A 268 6.86 13.69 -28.29
N GLN A 269 7.95 12.99 -27.97
CA GLN A 269 7.94 11.54 -27.93
C GLN A 269 7.35 11.07 -26.60
N LEU A 270 6.72 9.89 -26.58
CA LEU A 270 6.32 9.28 -25.32
C LEU A 270 7.56 9.09 -24.44
N GLN A 271 7.36 9.15 -23.13
CA GLN A 271 8.43 8.81 -22.20
C GLN A 271 8.93 7.38 -22.40
N GLU A 272 8.02 6.44 -22.65
CA GLU A 272 8.37 5.05 -22.99
C GLU A 272 9.24 4.93 -24.26
N THR A 273 8.99 5.76 -25.29
CA THR A 273 9.86 5.80 -26.49
C THR A 273 11.31 6.12 -26.11
N ARG A 274 11.50 6.98 -25.10
CA ARG A 274 12.79 7.50 -24.67
C ARG A 274 13.48 6.58 -23.67
N LEU A 275 12.74 6.12 -22.65
CA LEU A 275 13.26 5.31 -21.53
C LEU A 275 13.42 3.83 -21.87
N ARG A 276 12.62 3.29 -22.80
CA ARG A 276 12.68 1.88 -23.23
C ARG A 276 12.40 0.88 -22.10
N SER A 277 11.52 1.21 -21.16
CA SER A 277 11.18 0.33 -20.04
C SER A 277 10.50 -0.94 -20.52
N ALA A 278 9.63 -0.84 -21.53
CA ALA A 278 8.98 -2.00 -22.14
C ALA A 278 9.97 -3.00 -22.77
N ASP A 279 11.10 -2.51 -23.30
CA ASP A 279 12.14 -3.39 -23.86
C ASP A 279 12.84 -4.20 -22.74
N GLY A 280 13.03 -3.59 -21.56
CA GLY A 280 13.55 -4.26 -20.36
C GLY A 280 12.61 -5.34 -19.85
N ALA A 281 11.32 -4.99 -19.69
CA ALA A 281 10.29 -5.93 -19.27
C ALA A 281 10.12 -7.11 -20.25
N TYR A 282 10.08 -6.83 -21.56
CA TYR A 282 10.00 -7.88 -22.59
C TYR A 282 11.20 -8.81 -22.52
N ARG A 283 12.41 -8.26 -22.41
CA ARG A 283 13.64 -9.05 -22.32
C ARG A 283 13.67 -9.94 -21.08
N ALA A 284 13.23 -9.42 -19.93
CA ALA A 284 13.15 -10.19 -18.69
C ALA A 284 12.13 -11.34 -18.79
N LEU A 285 10.90 -11.05 -19.23
CA LEU A 285 9.88 -12.07 -19.45
C LEU A 285 10.35 -13.15 -20.42
N HIS A 286 10.88 -12.75 -21.58
CA HIS A 286 11.31 -13.69 -22.60
C HIS A 286 12.41 -14.61 -22.07
N GLU A 287 13.38 -14.08 -21.34
CA GLU A 287 14.44 -14.90 -20.75
C GLU A 287 13.91 -15.83 -19.65
N ILE A 288 12.94 -15.43 -18.83
CA ILE A 288 12.26 -16.32 -17.87
C ILE A 288 11.65 -17.51 -18.61
N LEU A 289 10.91 -17.27 -19.70
CA LEU A 289 10.25 -18.34 -20.46
C LEU A 289 11.25 -19.25 -21.18
N VAL A 290 12.35 -18.71 -21.71
CA VAL A 290 13.45 -19.50 -22.28
C VAL A 290 14.13 -20.36 -21.21
N ARG A 291 14.34 -19.83 -20.00
CA ARG A 291 14.94 -20.57 -18.89
C ARG A 291 13.98 -21.64 -18.34
N CYS A 292 12.68 -21.36 -18.30
CA CYS A 292 11.65 -22.36 -17.99
C CYS A 292 11.75 -23.56 -18.93
N ALA A 293 11.88 -23.32 -20.24
CA ALA A 293 12.02 -24.39 -21.23
C ALA A 293 13.29 -25.23 -20.99
N LYS A 294 14.40 -24.57 -20.70
CA LYS A 294 15.69 -25.23 -20.42
C LYS A 294 15.69 -26.01 -19.10
N ALA A 295 14.96 -25.52 -18.10
CA ALA A 295 14.87 -26.15 -16.78
C ALA A 295 14.07 -27.46 -16.81
N GLY A 296 13.20 -27.64 -17.80
CA GLY A 296 12.41 -28.86 -17.98
C GLY A 296 11.22 -28.96 -17.03
N ALA A 297 10.40 -29.99 -17.25
CA ALA A 297 9.12 -30.18 -16.56
C ALA A 297 9.24 -30.36 -15.04
N GLU A 298 10.40 -30.79 -14.54
CA GLU A 298 10.66 -30.95 -13.10
C GLU A 298 10.75 -29.62 -12.37
N LYS A 299 11.30 -28.59 -13.02
CA LYS A 299 11.52 -27.26 -12.42
C LYS A 299 10.59 -26.18 -12.95
N CYS A 300 9.91 -26.42 -14.08
CA CYS A 300 8.94 -25.49 -14.63
C CYS A 300 7.70 -26.22 -15.18
N ALA A 301 6.55 -26.00 -14.56
CA ALA A 301 5.30 -26.66 -14.95
C ALA A 301 4.89 -26.37 -16.41
N LEU A 302 5.15 -25.16 -16.92
CA LEU A 302 4.85 -24.81 -18.32
C LEU A 302 5.63 -25.67 -19.32
N ALA A 303 6.84 -26.12 -18.98
CA ALA A 303 7.66 -26.96 -19.85
C ALA A 303 7.07 -28.38 -20.03
N SER A 304 6.16 -28.81 -19.13
CA SER A 304 5.42 -30.07 -19.30
C SER A 304 4.37 -30.01 -20.43
N GLY A 305 3.87 -28.82 -20.73
CA GLY A 305 2.83 -28.57 -21.73
C GLY A 305 3.34 -28.17 -23.11
N GLY A 306 4.66 -28.09 -23.32
CA GLY A 306 5.30 -27.66 -24.56
C GLY A 306 6.23 -26.47 -24.37
N ASP A 307 6.31 -25.59 -25.38
CA ASP A 307 7.15 -24.39 -25.33
C ASP A 307 6.50 -23.29 -24.44
N PRO A 308 7.13 -22.89 -23.32
CA PRO A 308 6.63 -21.83 -22.44
C PRO A 308 6.47 -20.47 -23.12
N VAL A 309 7.30 -20.15 -24.12
CA VAL A 309 7.18 -18.90 -24.88
C VAL A 309 5.88 -18.92 -25.70
N ALA A 310 5.63 -20.02 -26.41
CA ALA A 310 4.39 -20.23 -27.14
C ALA A 310 3.16 -20.30 -26.22
N ALA A 311 3.29 -20.85 -25.01
CA ALA A 311 2.22 -20.90 -24.01
C ALA A 311 1.79 -19.50 -23.58
N TYR A 312 2.75 -18.63 -23.22
CA TYR A 312 2.46 -17.23 -22.85
C TYR A 312 1.78 -16.48 -24.00
N GLU A 313 2.31 -16.60 -25.22
CA GLU A 313 1.70 -15.96 -26.40
C GLU A 313 0.29 -16.51 -26.68
N THR A 314 0.05 -17.81 -26.45
CA THR A 314 -1.28 -18.42 -26.61
C THR A 314 -2.28 -17.80 -25.63
N VAL A 315 -1.92 -17.66 -24.35
CA VAL A 315 -2.76 -16.99 -23.35
C VAL A 315 -3.05 -15.55 -23.77
N ALA A 316 -2.00 -14.80 -24.13
CA ALA A 316 -2.13 -13.42 -24.59
C ALA A 316 -3.08 -13.30 -25.79
N GLN A 317 -2.93 -14.15 -26.82
CA GLN A 317 -3.79 -14.15 -28.00
C GLN A 317 -5.25 -14.52 -27.67
N ARG A 318 -5.47 -15.50 -26.79
CA ARG A 318 -6.81 -15.89 -26.36
C ARG A 318 -7.51 -14.76 -25.60
N LEU A 319 -6.81 -14.11 -24.67
CA LEU A 319 -7.35 -12.97 -23.92
C LEU A 319 -7.59 -11.73 -24.79
N ARG A 320 -6.75 -11.48 -25.81
CA ARG A 320 -7.01 -10.41 -26.81
C ARG A 320 -8.29 -10.66 -27.60
N LYS A 321 -8.58 -11.92 -27.94
CA LYS A 321 -9.79 -12.31 -28.67
C LYS A 321 -11.03 -12.29 -27.78
N LYS A 322 -10.92 -12.79 -26.55
CA LYS A 322 -12.01 -12.89 -25.60
C LYS A 322 -11.46 -12.83 -24.17
N PRO A 323 -11.73 -11.76 -23.41
CA PRO A 323 -11.45 -11.71 -21.98
C PRO A 323 -12.06 -12.92 -21.27
N LEU A 324 -11.34 -13.45 -20.29
CA LEU A 324 -11.81 -14.59 -19.51
C LEU A 324 -12.76 -14.06 -18.44
N VAL A 325 -14.01 -14.51 -18.48
CA VAL A 325 -14.97 -14.28 -17.41
C VAL A 325 -14.85 -15.42 -16.41
N VAL A 326 -14.51 -15.08 -15.17
CA VAL A 326 -14.42 -16.01 -14.06
C VAL A 326 -15.62 -15.76 -13.16
N ASP A 327 -16.46 -16.78 -13.05
CA ASP A 327 -17.51 -16.83 -12.04
C ASP A 327 -16.91 -17.47 -10.80
N ASP A 328 -16.79 -16.67 -9.76
CA ASP A 328 -16.33 -17.10 -8.45
C ASP A 328 -17.46 -16.89 -7.42
N PRO A 329 -17.73 -17.87 -6.54
CA PRO A 329 -18.79 -17.76 -5.53
C PRO A 329 -18.66 -16.54 -4.62
N ASP A 330 -17.43 -16.09 -4.36
CA ASP A 330 -17.12 -15.12 -3.31
C ASP A 330 -16.89 -13.72 -3.88
N LEU A 331 -16.12 -13.65 -4.97
CA LEU A 331 -15.77 -12.42 -5.70
C LEU A 331 -16.84 -11.97 -6.70
N GLY A 332 -17.87 -12.80 -6.91
CA GLY A 332 -18.83 -12.64 -8.00
C GLY A 332 -18.17 -12.86 -9.36
N GLN A 333 -18.90 -12.50 -10.42
CA GLN A 333 -18.34 -12.53 -11.76
C GLN A 333 -17.29 -11.42 -11.93
N PHE A 334 -16.09 -11.80 -12.34
CA PHE A 334 -15.04 -10.84 -12.71
C PHE A 334 -14.38 -11.21 -14.02
N THR A 335 -13.74 -10.23 -14.64
CA THR A 335 -13.07 -10.40 -15.92
C THR A 335 -11.56 -10.32 -15.74
N VAL A 336 -10.85 -11.29 -16.32
CA VAL A 336 -9.41 -11.22 -16.55
C VAL A 336 -9.22 -10.85 -18.01
N SER A 337 -8.81 -9.61 -18.27
CA SER A 337 -8.52 -9.10 -19.60
C SER A 337 -7.07 -9.37 -20.01
N TYR A 338 -6.76 -9.12 -21.29
CA TYR A 338 -5.38 -9.07 -21.77
C TYR A 338 -4.54 -8.04 -21.00
N ALA A 339 -5.12 -6.88 -20.69
CA ALA A 339 -4.42 -5.83 -19.96
C ALA A 339 -4.10 -6.28 -18.52
N ASP A 340 -5.01 -6.99 -17.86
CA ASP A 340 -4.79 -7.50 -16.50
C ASP A 340 -3.67 -8.56 -16.46
N PHE A 341 -3.66 -9.49 -17.42
CA PHE A 341 -2.60 -10.50 -17.51
C PHE A 341 -1.21 -9.88 -17.72
N VAL A 342 -1.11 -8.92 -18.64
CA VAL A 342 0.14 -8.22 -18.91
C VAL A 342 0.54 -7.31 -17.75
N GLY A 343 -0.41 -6.61 -17.15
CA GLY A 343 -0.19 -5.76 -15.97
C GLY A 343 0.30 -6.56 -14.77
N ALA A 344 -0.33 -7.70 -14.48
CA ALA A 344 0.11 -8.62 -13.44
C ALA A 344 1.52 -9.18 -13.72
N THR A 345 1.82 -9.52 -14.98
CA THR A 345 3.15 -9.95 -15.39
C THR A 345 4.18 -8.85 -15.15
N LEU A 346 3.90 -7.61 -15.59
CA LEU A 346 4.80 -6.47 -15.38
C LEU A 346 5.04 -6.21 -13.89
N GLY A 347 3.99 -6.20 -13.07
CA GLY A 347 4.10 -6.01 -11.62
C GLY A 347 4.99 -7.06 -10.94
N ASN A 348 4.85 -8.32 -11.33
CA ASN A 348 5.67 -9.40 -10.76
C ASN A 348 7.14 -9.36 -11.22
N LEU A 349 7.44 -8.84 -12.42
CA LEU A 349 8.82 -8.69 -12.87
C LEU A 349 9.66 -7.74 -11.99
N TYR A 350 9.03 -6.90 -11.15
CA TYR A 350 9.76 -6.06 -10.19
C TYR A 350 10.43 -6.87 -9.08
N ASP A 351 10.00 -8.12 -8.87
CA ASP A 351 10.52 -9.01 -7.86
C ASP A 351 11.47 -10.07 -8.44
N PRO A 352 12.66 -10.31 -7.83
CA PRO A 352 13.58 -11.36 -8.26
C PRO A 352 12.93 -12.75 -8.35
N ASN A 353 11.91 -13.03 -7.51
CA ASN A 353 11.19 -14.31 -7.47
C ASN A 353 9.84 -14.27 -8.17
N GLY A 354 9.41 -13.12 -8.71
CA GLY A 354 8.11 -12.97 -9.37
C GLY A 354 7.94 -13.86 -10.62
N TRP A 355 9.02 -14.46 -11.12
CA TRP A 355 8.96 -15.46 -12.19
C TRP A 355 8.06 -16.65 -11.86
N GLN A 356 7.97 -17.06 -10.59
CA GLN A 356 7.11 -18.17 -10.15
C GLN A 356 5.65 -17.86 -10.45
N TYR A 357 5.20 -16.69 -9.99
CA TYR A 357 3.84 -16.21 -10.23
C TYR A 357 3.54 -16.09 -11.73
N ILE A 358 4.48 -15.60 -12.53
CA ILE A 358 4.31 -15.47 -13.98
C ILE A 358 4.09 -16.84 -14.64
N VAL A 359 4.90 -17.83 -14.28
CA VAL A 359 4.79 -19.20 -14.80
C VAL A 359 3.46 -19.83 -14.40
N GLU A 360 3.09 -19.72 -13.11
CA GLU A 360 1.85 -20.27 -12.57
C GLU A 360 0.61 -19.63 -13.19
N LEU A 361 0.53 -18.29 -13.20
CA LEU A 361 -0.60 -17.56 -13.77
C LEU A 361 -0.75 -17.88 -15.26
N THR A 362 0.36 -17.99 -16.00
CA THR A 362 0.32 -18.39 -17.40
C THR A 362 -0.22 -19.81 -17.56
N GLY A 363 0.16 -20.75 -16.70
CA GLY A 363 -0.35 -22.12 -16.71
C GLY A 363 -1.85 -22.19 -16.42
N ASP A 364 -2.29 -21.51 -15.36
CA ASP A 364 -3.70 -21.44 -14.96
C ASP A 364 -4.56 -20.85 -16.09
N LEU A 365 -4.13 -19.73 -16.67
CA LEU A 365 -4.85 -19.09 -17.78
C LEU A 365 -4.79 -19.90 -19.07
N LEU A 366 -3.71 -20.65 -19.32
CA LEU A 366 -3.63 -21.53 -20.47
C LEU A 366 -4.72 -22.61 -20.40
N VAL A 367 -4.91 -23.21 -19.22
CA VAL A 367 -5.98 -24.20 -18.96
C VAL A 367 -7.37 -23.55 -19.06
N LEU A 368 -7.59 -22.40 -18.41
CA LEU A 368 -8.90 -21.77 -18.35
C LEU A 368 -9.37 -21.21 -19.69
N THR A 369 -8.45 -20.75 -20.53
CA THR A 369 -8.76 -20.22 -21.86
C THR A 369 -8.83 -21.31 -22.93
N ASP A 370 -8.50 -22.56 -22.60
CA ASP A 370 -8.60 -23.68 -23.53
C ASP A 370 -10.03 -24.26 -23.55
N PRO A 371 -10.72 -24.30 -24.71
CA PRO A 371 -12.04 -24.92 -24.81
C PRO A 371 -12.02 -26.46 -24.70
N ALA A 372 -10.86 -27.12 -24.82
CA ALA A 372 -10.68 -28.56 -24.71
C ALA A 372 -10.14 -29.05 -23.34
N ALA A 373 -9.73 -28.15 -22.43
CA ALA A 373 -9.26 -28.53 -21.10
C ALA A 373 -10.26 -29.39 -20.30
N ALA A 374 -9.76 -30.25 -19.42
CA ALA A 374 -10.60 -31.10 -18.57
C ALA A 374 -11.30 -30.28 -17.47
N ALA A 375 -12.51 -30.69 -17.07
CA ALA A 375 -13.29 -29.98 -16.05
C ALA A 375 -12.57 -29.83 -14.69
N PRO A 376 -11.87 -30.85 -14.14
CA PRO A 376 -11.15 -30.71 -12.88
C PRO A 376 -9.99 -29.69 -12.96
N ALA A 377 -9.22 -29.71 -14.05
CA ALA A 377 -8.14 -28.75 -14.26
C ALA A 377 -8.66 -27.31 -14.38
N ARG A 378 -9.81 -27.11 -15.05
CA ARG A 378 -10.47 -25.81 -15.08
C ARG A 378 -10.97 -25.36 -13.72
N ALA A 379 -11.49 -26.27 -12.90
CA ALA A 379 -11.94 -25.93 -11.55
C ALA A 379 -10.77 -25.42 -10.70
N GLN A 380 -9.64 -26.15 -10.70
CA GLN A 380 -8.43 -25.74 -10.00
C GLN A 380 -7.90 -24.39 -10.50
N GLY A 381 -7.80 -24.20 -11.82
CA GLY A 381 -7.36 -22.93 -12.39
C GLY A 381 -8.25 -21.76 -11.97
N ARG A 382 -9.58 -21.96 -11.86
CA ARG A 382 -10.51 -20.90 -11.41
C ARG A 382 -10.24 -20.52 -9.96
N THR A 383 -10.08 -21.51 -9.07
CA THR A 383 -9.74 -21.27 -7.65
C THR A 383 -8.46 -20.46 -7.54
N GLU A 384 -7.44 -20.82 -8.30
CA GLU A 384 -6.15 -20.15 -8.26
C GLU A 384 -6.20 -18.71 -8.82
N VAL A 385 -6.88 -18.49 -9.94
CA VAL A 385 -7.10 -17.14 -10.48
C VAL A 385 -7.97 -16.29 -9.56
N ALA A 386 -8.98 -16.87 -8.92
CA ALA A 386 -9.82 -16.17 -7.94
C ALA A 386 -9.01 -15.76 -6.70
N ARG A 387 -8.16 -16.66 -6.17
CA ARG A 387 -7.24 -16.35 -5.07
C ARG A 387 -6.34 -15.16 -5.41
N ARG A 388 -5.75 -15.15 -6.61
CA ARG A 388 -4.92 -14.04 -7.10
C ARG A 388 -5.73 -12.75 -7.29
N ALA A 389 -6.95 -12.84 -7.82
CA ALA A 389 -7.84 -11.69 -7.98
C ALA A 389 -8.27 -11.07 -6.64
N ALA A 390 -8.52 -11.90 -5.61
CA ALA A 390 -8.80 -11.44 -4.26
C ALA A 390 -7.62 -10.64 -3.69
N GLN A 391 -6.39 -11.16 -3.83
CA GLN A 391 -5.16 -10.46 -3.43
C GLN A 391 -4.99 -9.12 -4.16
N ALA A 392 -5.24 -9.08 -5.48
CA ALA A 392 -5.14 -7.85 -6.26
C ALA A 392 -6.21 -6.81 -5.90
N ARG A 393 -7.44 -7.22 -5.57
CA ARG A 393 -8.52 -6.29 -5.15
C ARG A 393 -8.23 -5.61 -3.82
N GLN A 394 -7.50 -6.27 -2.92
CA GLN A 394 -7.03 -5.63 -1.69
C GLN A 394 -6.10 -4.44 -2.01
N GLN A 395 -5.36 -4.48 -3.12
CA GLN A 395 -4.37 -3.48 -3.51
C GLN A 395 -4.93 -2.27 -4.29
N HIS A 396 -6.10 -2.39 -4.93
CA HIS A 396 -6.57 -1.36 -5.88
C HIS A 396 -7.84 -0.62 -5.43
N GLY A 397 -7.68 0.59 -4.89
CA GLY A 397 -8.75 1.59 -4.89
C GLY A 397 -8.35 2.87 -4.18
N TYR A 398 -8.80 3.97 -4.79
CA TYR A 398 -8.62 5.33 -4.29
C TYR A 398 -9.71 5.57 -3.26
N ASP A 399 -9.36 5.54 -1.97
CA ASP A 399 -10.32 5.69 -0.88
C ASP A 399 -9.84 6.73 0.13
N PHE A 400 -10.68 7.06 1.11
CA PHE A 400 -10.36 7.99 2.17
C PHE A 400 -9.31 7.40 3.15
N PRO A 401 -8.32 8.18 3.63
CA PRO A 401 -8.07 9.59 3.32
C PRO A 401 -7.53 9.80 1.91
N TYR A 402 -7.76 10.98 1.33
CA TYR A 402 -7.38 11.36 -0.04
C TYR A 402 -6.02 10.76 -0.49
N ASP A 403 -6.07 9.76 -1.38
CA ASP A 403 -4.88 9.14 -1.96
C ASP A 403 -4.33 10.03 -3.07
N ASN A 404 -3.11 10.54 -2.91
CA ASN A 404 -2.47 11.40 -3.91
C ASN A 404 -1.30 10.73 -4.65
N GLY A 405 -1.14 9.40 -4.57
CA GLY A 405 0.00 8.71 -5.18
C GLY A 405 0.16 8.99 -6.68
N LEU A 406 -0.92 8.84 -7.45
CA LEU A 406 -0.91 9.13 -8.90
C LEU A 406 -0.67 10.63 -9.18
N GLU A 407 -1.27 11.52 -8.39
CA GLU A 407 -1.11 12.98 -8.56
C GLU A 407 0.31 13.43 -8.33
N THR A 408 0.96 12.83 -7.34
CA THR A 408 2.34 13.09 -6.96
C THR A 408 3.29 12.59 -8.04
N PHE A 409 3.09 11.36 -8.53
CA PHE A 409 3.83 10.81 -9.66
C PHE A 409 3.75 11.75 -10.88
N LEU A 410 2.54 12.13 -11.26
CA LEU A 410 2.30 13.01 -12.41
C LEU A 410 2.85 14.42 -12.17
N THR A 411 2.79 14.94 -10.95
CA THR A 411 3.30 16.27 -10.64
C THR A 411 4.77 16.40 -11.00
N VAL A 412 5.58 15.42 -10.62
CA VAL A 412 7.01 15.42 -10.93
C VAL A 412 7.24 15.11 -12.41
N ASP A 413 6.63 14.05 -12.93
CA ASP A 413 6.90 13.59 -14.30
C ASP A 413 6.48 14.62 -15.36
N CYS A 414 5.31 15.24 -15.18
CA CYS A 414 4.78 16.22 -16.11
C CYS A 414 5.52 17.58 -16.05
N THR A 415 6.14 17.92 -14.91
CA THR A 415 6.93 19.15 -14.77
C THR A 415 8.36 19.00 -15.30
N ASP A 416 8.96 17.82 -15.14
CA ASP A 416 10.32 17.55 -15.60
C ASP A 416 10.45 17.35 -17.12
N ALA A 417 9.41 16.83 -17.78
CA ALA A 417 9.54 16.23 -19.11
C ALA A 417 8.67 16.88 -20.21
N TYR A 418 9.18 16.87 -21.44
CA TYR A 418 8.45 17.38 -22.62
C TYR A 418 7.65 16.29 -23.35
N HIS A 419 6.55 15.89 -22.73
CA HIS A 419 5.58 14.93 -23.25
C HIS A 419 4.90 15.35 -24.57
N PRO A 420 4.24 14.42 -25.28
CA PRO A 420 3.43 14.75 -26.45
C PRO A 420 2.42 15.87 -26.17
N LYS A 421 2.13 16.67 -27.21
CA LYS A 421 1.31 17.86 -27.05
C LYS A 421 -0.15 17.55 -26.68
N SER A 422 -0.72 16.46 -27.17
CA SER A 422 -2.14 16.12 -26.99
C SER A 422 -2.31 14.66 -26.55
N ALA A 423 -3.18 14.44 -25.56
CA ALA A 423 -3.57 13.10 -25.11
C ALA A 423 -4.26 12.29 -26.24
N ASP A 424 -4.89 12.96 -27.21
CA ASP A 424 -5.54 12.27 -28.35
C ASP A 424 -4.54 11.54 -29.27
N ALA A 425 -3.24 11.84 -29.16
CA ALA A 425 -2.19 11.14 -29.90
C ALA A 425 -1.78 9.80 -29.26
N TRP A 426 -2.12 9.55 -27.99
CA TRP A 426 -1.65 8.37 -27.26
C TRP A 426 -2.03 7.02 -27.89
N PRO A 427 -3.24 6.80 -28.45
CA PRO A 427 -3.57 5.53 -29.10
C PRO A 427 -2.59 5.17 -30.23
N ALA A 428 -2.31 6.11 -31.12
CA ALA A 428 -1.43 5.87 -32.26
C ALA A 428 0.05 5.75 -31.84
N LEU A 429 0.48 6.48 -30.80
CA LEU A 429 1.84 6.41 -30.28
C LEU A 429 2.07 5.11 -29.50
N SER A 430 1.18 4.76 -28.57
CA SER A 430 1.26 3.52 -27.78
C SER A 430 1.16 2.27 -28.64
N ALA A 431 0.36 2.27 -29.71
CA ALA A 431 0.32 1.16 -30.67
C ALA A 431 1.64 0.94 -31.43
N LYS A 432 2.50 1.96 -31.56
CA LYS A 432 3.86 1.80 -32.11
C LYS A 432 4.79 1.15 -31.09
N GLU A 433 4.66 1.54 -29.82
CA GLU A 433 5.45 0.92 -28.74
C GLU A 433 5.09 -0.56 -28.56
N ASP A 434 3.82 -0.92 -28.65
CA ASP A 434 3.33 -2.30 -28.55
C ASP A 434 3.91 -3.22 -29.63
N LYS A 435 4.21 -2.67 -30.82
CA LYS A 435 4.89 -3.42 -31.89
C LYS A 435 6.37 -3.62 -31.61
N ARG A 436 7.00 -2.72 -30.86
CA ARG A 436 8.43 -2.75 -30.54
C ARG A 436 8.71 -3.73 -29.40
N ALA A 437 7.96 -3.60 -28.32
CA ALA A 437 8.01 -4.46 -27.15
C ALA A 437 6.60 -5.03 -26.93
N PRO A 438 6.30 -6.21 -27.52
CA PRO A 438 5.02 -6.87 -27.33
C PRO A 438 4.66 -6.97 -25.85
N TYR A 439 3.36 -6.85 -25.56
CA TYR A 439 2.78 -6.80 -24.21
C TYR A 439 3.02 -5.48 -23.49
N PHE A 440 4.27 -5.08 -23.29
CA PHE A 440 4.60 -4.00 -22.35
C PHE A 440 4.59 -2.60 -22.97
N GLY A 441 4.63 -2.47 -24.30
CA GLY A 441 4.67 -1.17 -24.97
C GLY A 441 3.49 -0.27 -24.60
N ARG A 442 2.26 -0.80 -24.59
CA ARG A 442 1.08 -0.07 -24.10
C ARG A 442 1.11 0.16 -22.59
N ALA A 443 1.49 -0.86 -21.81
CA ALA A 443 1.52 -0.78 -20.35
C ALA A 443 2.36 0.40 -19.85
N TRP A 444 3.55 0.60 -20.42
CA TRP A 444 4.41 1.73 -20.08
C TRP A 444 4.02 3.05 -20.75
N ALA A 445 3.49 3.01 -21.98
CA ALA A 445 3.18 4.24 -22.72
C ALA A 445 2.05 5.08 -22.09
N TRP A 446 1.03 4.45 -21.51
CA TRP A 446 -0.20 5.13 -21.11
C TRP A 446 -0.11 5.87 -19.78
N GLY A 447 0.82 5.50 -18.89
CA GLY A 447 0.94 6.10 -17.55
C GLY A 447 1.10 7.61 -17.53
N THR A 448 1.72 8.20 -18.57
CA THR A 448 1.97 9.64 -18.69
C THR A 448 1.01 10.37 -19.63
N ALA A 449 -0.09 9.74 -20.07
CA ALA A 449 -1.13 10.42 -20.86
C ALA A 449 -1.71 11.70 -20.21
N PRO A 450 -1.87 11.78 -18.87
CA PRO A 450 -2.27 13.02 -18.20
C PRO A 450 -1.27 14.18 -18.36
N CYS A 451 0.00 13.89 -18.68
CA CYS A 451 1.06 14.89 -18.90
C CYS A 451 1.02 15.55 -20.28
N ALA A 452 0.03 15.26 -21.12
CA ALA A 452 -0.11 15.92 -22.41
C ALA A 452 -0.09 17.45 -22.25
N ARG A 453 0.85 18.12 -22.94
CA ARG A 453 1.24 19.51 -22.62
C ARG A 453 0.18 20.58 -22.91
N ASN A 454 -0.91 20.24 -23.59
CA ASN A 454 -2.06 21.12 -23.76
C ASN A 454 -3.10 21.00 -22.62
N ILE A 455 -2.95 19.98 -21.77
CA ILE A 455 -3.80 19.70 -20.61
C ILE A 455 -3.03 20.04 -19.34
N TRP A 456 -1.80 19.51 -19.19
CA TRP A 456 -0.90 19.89 -18.11
C TRP A 456 -0.25 21.24 -18.43
N THR A 457 -0.87 22.31 -17.96
CA THR A 457 -0.50 23.70 -18.31
C THR A 457 0.26 24.43 -17.22
N VAL A 458 0.19 23.94 -15.97
CA VAL A 458 1.07 24.42 -14.91
C VAL A 458 2.52 24.06 -15.25
N ARG A 459 3.43 24.98 -14.94
CA ARG A 459 4.86 24.81 -15.18
C ARG A 459 5.63 25.33 -13.99
N ASP A 460 6.79 24.74 -13.82
CA ASP A 460 7.87 25.26 -13.01
C ASP A 460 8.82 26.02 -13.95
N GLU A 461 8.95 27.33 -13.75
CA GLU A 461 9.88 28.20 -14.48
C GLU A 461 11.34 27.83 -14.27
N ASP A 462 11.62 27.13 -13.17
CA ASP A 462 12.92 26.74 -12.68
C ASP A 462 13.23 25.25 -12.86
N ALA A 463 12.34 24.54 -13.58
CA ALA A 463 12.57 23.19 -14.04
C ALA A 463 13.91 23.09 -14.77
N TRP A 464 14.76 22.19 -14.29
CA TRP A 464 16.07 21.97 -14.86
C TRP A 464 16.05 20.83 -15.86
N THR A 465 16.59 21.07 -17.05
CA THR A 465 16.51 20.15 -18.18
C THR A 465 17.87 19.69 -18.71
N GLY A 466 18.93 19.91 -17.93
CA GLY A 466 20.32 19.63 -18.30
C GLY A 466 21.18 20.90 -18.51
N PRO A 467 22.45 20.72 -18.92
CA PRO A 467 23.05 19.46 -19.38
C PRO A 467 23.42 18.52 -18.22
N PHE A 468 23.40 17.21 -18.47
CA PHE A 468 23.66 16.17 -17.47
C PHE A 468 25.07 15.56 -17.57
N ASP A 469 26.04 16.31 -18.08
CA ASP A 469 27.39 15.89 -18.43
C ASP A 469 28.49 16.58 -17.61
N ARG A 470 28.15 17.11 -16.42
CA ARG A 470 29.10 17.82 -15.56
C ARG A 470 30.17 16.88 -15.01
N THR A 471 31.41 17.34 -15.01
CA THR A 471 32.51 16.64 -14.36
C THR A 471 32.42 16.86 -12.85
N THR A 472 32.10 15.81 -12.10
CA THR A 472 31.84 15.90 -10.67
C THR A 472 33.11 15.81 -9.81
N ALA A 473 33.09 16.44 -8.62
CA ALA A 473 34.20 16.47 -7.68
C ALA A 473 34.50 15.13 -7.01
N ALA A 474 33.48 14.28 -6.89
CA ALA A 474 33.58 12.90 -6.45
C ALA A 474 32.92 12.00 -7.50
N PRO A 475 33.39 10.76 -7.69
CA PRO A 475 32.86 9.94 -8.76
C PRO A 475 31.44 9.50 -8.46
N VAL A 476 30.55 9.37 -9.45
CA VAL A 476 29.20 8.80 -9.27
C VAL A 476 29.25 7.28 -9.50
N LEU A 477 28.71 6.49 -8.57
CA LEU A 477 28.55 5.05 -8.76
C LEU A 477 27.17 4.78 -9.38
N VAL A 478 27.18 4.25 -10.60
CA VAL A 478 25.98 3.93 -11.40
C VAL A 478 25.79 2.42 -11.37
N VAL A 479 24.67 1.94 -10.85
CA VAL A 479 24.36 0.51 -10.71
C VAL A 479 23.23 0.14 -11.68
N GLY A 480 23.46 -0.86 -12.52
CA GLY A 480 22.48 -1.31 -13.51
C GLY A 480 22.37 -2.82 -13.57
N ASN A 481 21.15 -3.33 -13.43
CA ASN A 481 20.78 -4.72 -13.55
C ASN A 481 20.29 -5.09 -14.97
N TYR A 482 20.64 -6.28 -15.45
CA TYR A 482 20.35 -6.73 -16.82
C TYR A 482 18.86 -7.00 -17.10
N TRP A 483 18.12 -7.42 -16.07
CA TRP A 483 16.73 -7.88 -16.18
C TRP A 483 15.74 -6.95 -15.48
N ASP A 484 16.07 -5.65 -15.40
CA ASP A 484 15.18 -4.65 -14.83
C ASP A 484 13.97 -4.40 -15.76
N PRO A 485 12.72 -4.56 -15.28
CA PRO A 485 11.53 -4.31 -16.09
C PRO A 485 11.15 -2.83 -16.19
N ALA A 486 11.73 -1.97 -15.36
CA ALA A 486 11.32 -0.58 -15.20
C ALA A 486 12.40 0.39 -15.67
N THR A 487 13.64 0.17 -15.24
CA THR A 487 14.79 1.01 -15.59
C THR A 487 15.77 0.19 -16.41
N ASN A 488 15.53 0.17 -17.71
CA ASN A 488 16.31 -0.60 -18.68
C ASN A 488 17.82 -0.41 -18.43
N TYR A 489 18.58 -1.51 -18.40
CA TYR A 489 20.02 -1.51 -18.21
C TYR A 489 20.78 -0.48 -19.08
N GLN A 490 20.30 -0.23 -20.30
CA GLN A 490 20.89 0.77 -21.19
C GLN A 490 20.79 2.20 -20.65
N GLY A 491 19.83 2.48 -19.77
CA GLY A 491 19.74 3.71 -18.98
C GLY A 491 20.96 3.91 -18.10
N ALA A 492 21.38 2.87 -17.36
CA ALA A 492 22.61 2.88 -16.54
C ALA A 492 23.87 3.04 -17.41
N VAL A 493 23.99 2.25 -18.49
CA VAL A 493 25.13 2.34 -19.42
C VAL A 493 25.25 3.74 -20.02
N SER A 494 24.14 4.30 -20.47
CA SER A 494 24.13 5.61 -21.11
C SER A 494 24.39 6.74 -20.10
N SER A 495 23.90 6.61 -18.88
CA SER A 495 24.14 7.59 -17.80
C SER A 495 25.59 7.57 -17.34
N ALA A 496 26.20 6.39 -17.19
CA ALA A 496 27.63 6.26 -16.88
C ALA A 496 28.54 6.75 -18.03
N ARG A 497 28.08 6.67 -19.28
CA ARG A 497 28.79 7.28 -20.42
C ARG A 497 28.63 8.81 -20.45
N LEU A 498 27.46 9.30 -20.05
CA LEU A 498 27.12 10.71 -20.06
C LEU A 498 27.84 11.49 -18.97
N LEU A 499 27.89 10.94 -17.74
CA LEU A 499 28.54 11.56 -16.59
C LEU A 499 30.04 11.28 -16.57
N PRO A 500 30.90 12.30 -16.79
CA PRO A 500 32.32 12.17 -16.57
C PRO A 500 32.60 11.84 -15.10
N ASN A 501 33.72 11.15 -14.84
CA ASN A 501 34.07 10.70 -13.49
C ASN A 501 33.01 9.77 -12.86
N SER A 502 32.36 8.90 -13.63
CA SER A 502 31.44 7.88 -13.08
C SER A 502 32.01 6.46 -13.21
N ARG A 503 31.43 5.52 -12.45
CA ARG A 503 31.73 4.08 -12.53
C ARG A 503 30.43 3.31 -12.69
N LEU A 504 30.33 2.54 -13.77
CA LEU A 504 29.27 1.54 -13.92
C LEU A 504 29.62 0.27 -13.15
N LEU A 505 28.68 -0.20 -12.33
CA LEU A 505 28.60 -1.54 -11.78
C LEU A 505 27.45 -2.28 -12.49
N SER A 506 27.78 -3.34 -13.21
CA SER A 506 26.79 -4.17 -13.88
C SER A 506 26.33 -5.29 -12.96
N SER A 507 25.05 -5.65 -13.02
CA SER A 507 24.50 -6.79 -12.28
C SER A 507 23.65 -7.70 -13.15
N ASP A 508 23.89 -9.00 -13.09
CA ASP A 508 23.01 -10.05 -13.60
C ASP A 508 21.95 -10.43 -12.54
N SER A 509 21.27 -9.41 -12.01
CA SER A 509 20.19 -9.54 -11.03
C SER A 509 18.83 -9.39 -11.70
N TRP A 510 17.84 -10.07 -11.13
CA TRP A 510 16.43 -10.01 -11.51
C TRP A 510 15.66 -9.06 -10.61
N GLY A 511 14.51 -8.58 -11.08
CA GLY A 511 13.72 -7.59 -10.38
C GLY A 511 14.15 -6.16 -10.72
N HIS A 512 13.55 -5.20 -10.03
CA HIS A 512 13.88 -3.78 -10.14
C HIS A 512 14.91 -3.37 -9.07
N THR A 513 15.98 -2.66 -9.47
CA THR A 513 17.17 -2.29 -8.66
C THR A 513 18.06 -3.48 -8.25
N ALA A 514 19.27 -3.22 -7.75
CA ALA A 514 20.28 -4.26 -7.52
C ALA A 514 20.91 -4.29 -6.12
N TYR A 515 20.93 -3.18 -5.37
CA TYR A 515 21.43 -3.17 -3.99
C TYR A 515 20.66 -4.19 -3.15
N GLY A 516 21.35 -5.02 -2.37
CA GLY A 516 20.75 -6.10 -1.57
C GLY A 516 20.38 -7.37 -2.36
N THR A 517 20.55 -7.38 -3.69
CA THR A 517 20.26 -8.60 -4.49
C THR A 517 21.42 -9.58 -4.52
N SER A 518 22.63 -9.16 -4.15
CA SER A 518 23.76 -10.04 -3.87
C SER A 518 24.83 -9.38 -3.01
N ALA A 519 25.62 -10.22 -2.33
CA ALA A 519 26.78 -9.75 -1.56
C ALA A 519 27.78 -8.95 -2.41
N CYS A 520 27.90 -9.26 -3.70
CA CYS A 520 28.76 -8.53 -4.64
C CYS A 520 28.29 -7.09 -4.85
N VAL A 521 26.99 -6.88 -5.15
CA VAL A 521 26.46 -5.53 -5.37
C VAL A 521 26.47 -4.74 -4.07
N THR A 522 25.97 -5.33 -2.98
CA THR A 522 25.91 -4.69 -1.66
C THR A 522 27.31 -4.29 -1.20
N GLY A 523 28.28 -5.21 -1.26
CA GLY A 523 29.66 -4.93 -0.85
C GLY A 523 30.33 -3.83 -1.68
N ALA A 524 30.08 -3.77 -2.98
CA ALA A 524 30.62 -2.71 -3.84
C ALA A 524 30.02 -1.33 -3.54
N VAL A 525 28.70 -1.27 -3.31
CA VAL A 525 28.00 -0.04 -2.94
C VAL A 525 28.44 0.43 -1.54
N ASP A 526 28.48 -0.46 -0.56
CA ASP A 526 28.89 -0.15 0.81
C ASP A 526 30.35 0.32 0.87
N ALA A 527 31.26 -0.35 0.16
CA ALA A 527 32.67 0.05 0.10
C ALA A 527 32.84 1.46 -0.50
N TYR A 528 32.04 1.80 -1.51
CA TYR A 528 32.04 3.14 -2.10
C TYR A 528 31.44 4.17 -1.13
N LEU A 529 30.28 3.90 -0.52
CA LEU A 529 29.66 4.81 0.44
C LEU A 529 30.53 5.04 1.67
N LEU A 530 31.19 4.01 2.21
CA LEU A 530 32.04 4.11 3.40
C LEU A 530 33.40 4.75 3.10
N LYS A 531 34.06 4.32 2.03
CA LYS A 531 35.49 4.58 1.80
C LYS A 531 35.79 5.33 0.49
N GLY A 532 34.80 5.55 -0.37
CA GLY A 532 34.99 6.07 -1.72
C GLY A 532 35.62 5.05 -2.68
N THR A 533 35.72 3.78 -2.28
CA THR A 533 36.34 2.72 -3.09
C THR A 533 35.38 2.28 -4.19
N LEU A 534 35.74 2.53 -5.43
CA LEU A 534 34.96 2.10 -6.59
C LEU A 534 35.26 0.63 -6.97
N PRO A 535 34.28 -0.10 -7.52
CA PRO A 535 34.55 -1.40 -8.12
C PRO A 535 35.47 -1.26 -9.35
N ALA A 536 36.16 -2.36 -9.70
CA ALA A 536 36.99 -2.41 -10.89
C ALA A 536 36.15 -2.12 -12.15
N LYS A 537 36.79 -1.55 -13.18
CA LYS A 537 36.11 -1.30 -14.46
C LYS A 537 35.61 -2.61 -15.06
N GLY A 538 34.33 -2.68 -15.42
CA GLY A 538 33.73 -3.87 -16.01
C GLY A 538 33.36 -4.95 -15.00
N THR A 539 33.33 -4.63 -13.70
CA THR A 539 32.79 -5.53 -12.68
C THR A 539 31.34 -5.89 -13.03
N LEU A 540 31.08 -7.20 -13.04
CA LEU A 540 29.76 -7.80 -13.17
C LEU A 540 29.48 -8.63 -11.93
N CYS A 541 28.41 -8.29 -11.22
CA CYS A 541 27.88 -9.10 -10.13
C CYS A 541 26.80 -10.06 -10.67
N THR A 542 26.58 -11.16 -9.97
CA THR A 542 25.44 -12.07 -10.21
C THR A 542 24.50 -11.97 -9.03
N GLY A 543 23.19 -11.90 -9.28
CA GLY A 543 22.17 -11.87 -8.23
C GLY A 543 22.03 -13.24 -7.56
N ASP A 544 21.74 -13.24 -6.26
CA ASP A 544 21.63 -14.47 -5.46
C ASP A 544 20.39 -15.29 -5.90
N ALA A 545 19.28 -14.62 -6.19
CA ALA A 545 18.08 -15.24 -6.76
C ALA A 545 18.16 -15.29 -8.29
N GLN A 546 18.03 -16.50 -8.85
CA GLN A 546 18.00 -16.76 -10.29
C GLN A 546 16.79 -17.63 -10.64
N PRO A 547 16.01 -17.31 -11.69
CA PRO A 547 14.90 -18.14 -12.12
C PRO A 547 15.32 -19.58 -12.37
N PHE A 548 14.55 -20.52 -11.81
CA PHE A 548 14.73 -21.98 -11.94
C PHE A 548 16.03 -22.55 -11.34
N GLN A 549 16.71 -21.79 -10.48
CA GLN A 549 17.77 -22.31 -9.62
C GLN A 549 17.22 -22.53 -8.20
N ASP A 550 17.91 -23.36 -7.41
CA ASP A 550 17.47 -23.64 -6.05
C ASP A 550 17.53 -22.34 -5.24
N GLU A 551 16.42 -21.98 -4.59
CA GLU A 551 16.30 -20.67 -3.96
C GLU A 551 17.29 -20.52 -2.79
N PRO A 552 18.07 -19.43 -2.76
CA PRO A 552 18.58 -18.93 -1.48
C PRO A 552 17.39 -18.53 -0.62
N ALA A 553 17.50 -18.68 0.71
CA ALA A 553 16.48 -18.22 1.65
C ALA A 553 16.06 -16.78 1.32
N ALA A 554 14.75 -16.56 1.13
CA ALA A 554 14.12 -15.34 0.61
C ALA A 554 14.89 -14.02 0.86
N THR A 555 15.26 -13.32 -0.21
CA THR A 555 16.10 -12.11 -0.19
C THR A 555 15.33 -10.80 -0.04
N ARG A 556 13.99 -10.82 -0.17
CA ARG A 556 13.10 -9.67 0.06
C ARG A 556 12.18 -9.88 1.25
N ALA A 557 11.90 -8.81 1.98
CA ALA A 557 10.96 -8.86 3.07
C ALA A 557 9.55 -8.93 2.49
N ALA A 558 8.76 -9.93 2.90
CA ALA A 558 7.32 -9.95 2.61
C ALA A 558 6.56 -8.84 3.36
N ALA A 559 7.20 -8.23 4.35
CA ALA A 559 6.65 -7.20 5.22
C ALA A 559 6.82 -5.79 4.62
N SER A 560 5.85 -4.91 4.83
CA SER A 560 5.92 -3.51 4.38
C SER A 560 6.99 -2.73 5.16
N LYS A 561 7.35 -1.54 4.66
CA LYS A 561 8.29 -0.64 5.36
C LYS A 561 7.78 -0.26 6.76
N SER A 562 6.46 -0.12 6.94
CA SER A 562 5.87 0.20 8.25
C SER A 562 5.80 -1.01 9.18
N ASP A 563 5.67 -2.24 8.67
CA ASP A 563 5.73 -3.44 9.51
C ASP A 563 7.15 -3.69 10.03
N LEU A 564 8.13 -3.51 9.15
CA LEU A 564 9.54 -3.55 9.52
C LEU A 564 9.82 -2.48 10.59
N ALA A 565 9.29 -1.26 10.46
CA ALA A 565 9.46 -0.23 11.48
C ALA A 565 9.02 -0.64 12.90
N ARG A 566 8.07 -1.57 13.02
CA ARG A 566 7.43 -1.97 14.27
C ARG A 566 8.04 -3.20 14.90
N ALA A 567 8.68 -4.04 14.11
CA ALA A 567 9.45 -5.16 14.63
C ALA A 567 10.73 -4.70 15.39
N GLY A 568 10.98 -3.38 15.43
CA GLY A 568 12.13 -2.78 16.09
C GLY A 568 13.33 -2.70 15.16
N GLU A 569 14.49 -2.29 15.67
CA GLU A 569 15.71 -2.35 14.89
C GLU A 569 16.26 -3.79 14.90
N PRO A 570 16.51 -4.44 13.75
CA PRO A 570 17.16 -5.75 13.70
C PRO A 570 18.51 -5.74 14.41
N GLY A 571 18.80 -6.81 15.14
CA GLY A 571 20.11 -7.02 15.75
C GLY A 571 21.24 -6.99 14.72
N ARG A 572 22.43 -6.60 15.17
CA ARG A 572 23.64 -6.65 14.34
C ARG A 572 23.89 -8.10 13.88
N GLY A 573 24.16 -8.28 12.59
CA GLY A 573 24.39 -9.59 11.98
C GLY A 573 23.12 -10.36 11.60
N GLU A 574 21.93 -9.81 11.84
CA GLU A 574 20.70 -10.41 11.34
C GLU A 574 20.60 -10.33 9.81
N PRO A 575 19.98 -11.33 9.15
CA PRO A 575 19.82 -11.34 7.70
C PRO A 575 19.08 -10.10 7.19
N LYS A 576 19.74 -9.36 6.29
CA LYS A 576 19.15 -8.17 5.66
C LYS A 576 18.20 -8.58 4.54
N ARG A 577 17.07 -7.90 4.43
CA ARG A 577 16.03 -8.10 3.41
C ARG A 577 15.58 -6.77 2.85
N LEU A 578 15.59 -6.62 1.52
CA LEU A 578 15.12 -5.39 0.89
C LEU A 578 13.59 -5.27 1.04
N PRO A 579 13.07 -4.12 1.52
CA PRO A 579 11.66 -3.81 1.38
C PRO A 579 11.30 -3.52 -0.09
N PRO A 580 10.03 -3.67 -0.50
CA PRO A 580 9.61 -3.26 -1.83
C PRO A 580 9.87 -1.77 -2.06
N VAL A 581 10.35 -1.42 -3.26
CA VAL A 581 10.74 -0.05 -3.62
C VAL A 581 9.51 0.87 -3.66
N VAL A 582 8.34 0.35 -4.05
CA VAL A 582 7.03 1.03 -4.02
C VAL A 582 6.31 0.72 -2.69
N ALA A 583 5.72 1.74 -2.06
CA ALA A 583 5.04 1.58 -0.76
C ALA A 583 3.78 0.69 -0.89
N PRO A 584 3.57 -0.32 -0.01
CA PRO A 584 2.28 -0.96 0.16
C PRO A 584 1.29 -0.07 0.92
N LEU A 585 0.00 -0.40 0.82
CA LEU A 585 -1.11 0.18 1.59
C LEU A 585 -0.88 0.09 3.12
N PRO A 586 -1.54 0.97 3.92
CA PRO A 586 -1.37 0.99 5.38
C PRO A 586 -1.82 -0.32 6.06
N ALA A 587 -1.10 -0.73 7.11
CA ALA A 587 -1.38 -1.96 7.84
C ALA A 587 -2.50 -1.77 8.89
N VAL A 588 -3.21 -2.84 9.24
CA VAL A 588 -4.22 -2.87 10.34
C VAL A 588 -3.65 -2.30 11.64
N LEU A 589 -2.40 -2.66 11.96
CA LEU A 589 -1.70 -2.16 13.13
C LEU A 589 -1.44 -0.65 13.07
N ASP A 590 -1.31 -0.02 11.88
CA ASP A 590 -1.11 1.44 11.74
C ASP A 590 -2.39 2.14 12.13
N LYS A 591 -3.50 1.63 11.60
CA LYS A 591 -4.84 2.12 11.89
C LYS A 591 -5.23 1.93 13.36
N LEU A 592 -4.78 0.86 14.02
CA LEU A 592 -5.04 0.63 15.46
C LEU A 592 -4.45 1.72 16.36
N ARG A 593 -3.28 2.26 16.02
CA ARG A 593 -2.59 3.31 16.80
C ARG A 593 -3.23 4.68 16.68
N GLU A 594 -4.03 4.90 15.63
CA GLU A 594 -4.82 6.11 15.46
C GLU A 594 -6.08 6.12 16.36
N SER A 595 -6.46 4.96 16.91
CA SER A 595 -7.66 4.81 17.71
C SER A 595 -7.41 5.06 19.20
N HIS A 596 -8.41 5.59 19.90
CA HIS A 596 -8.37 5.80 21.35
C HIS A 596 -8.25 4.51 22.17
N ILE A 597 -8.46 3.34 21.56
CA ILE A 597 -8.30 2.02 22.20
C ILE A 597 -6.86 1.49 22.14
N ASP A 598 -5.94 2.21 21.51
CA ASP A 598 -4.52 1.87 21.54
C ASP A 598 -3.97 1.95 22.97
N GLY A 599 -3.11 1.00 23.34
CA GLY A 599 -2.53 0.90 24.69
C GLY A 599 -3.51 0.51 25.83
N GLN A 600 -4.83 0.42 25.58
CA GLN A 600 -5.78 0.02 26.61
C GLN A 600 -5.62 -1.44 27.06
N ALA A 601 -5.78 -1.68 28.36
CA ALA A 601 -5.73 -3.02 28.95
C ALA A 601 -7.02 -3.82 28.69
N LYS A 602 -8.18 -3.16 28.64
CA LYS A 602 -9.47 -3.80 28.33
C LYS A 602 -10.25 -2.94 27.35
N ILE A 603 -11.08 -3.57 26.54
CA ILE A 603 -12.06 -2.88 25.70
C ILE A 603 -13.44 -2.91 26.37
N ARG A 604 -14.14 -1.79 26.38
CA ARG A 604 -15.46 -1.62 27.00
C ARG A 604 -16.52 -1.73 25.91
N ILE A 605 -17.29 -2.82 25.95
CA ILE A 605 -18.28 -3.13 24.92
C ILE A 605 -19.68 -3.03 25.51
N GLY A 606 -20.49 -2.12 24.96
CA GLY A 606 -21.89 -1.94 25.31
C GLY A 606 -22.77 -3.01 24.67
N VAL A 607 -23.52 -3.75 25.51
CA VAL A 607 -24.43 -4.84 25.09
C VAL A 607 -25.72 -4.83 25.90
N ALA A 608 -26.80 -5.35 25.32
CA ALA A 608 -28.01 -5.70 26.06
C ALA A 608 -27.73 -6.85 27.06
N THR A 609 -28.54 -6.94 28.11
CA THR A 609 -28.45 -8.02 29.12
C THR A 609 -29.77 -8.76 29.35
N THR A 610 -30.81 -8.34 28.66
CA THR A 610 -32.22 -8.71 28.85
C THR A 610 -32.86 -9.21 27.56
N GLU A 611 -32.10 -9.28 26.45
CA GLU A 611 -32.57 -9.65 25.11
C GLU A 611 -32.07 -11.07 24.79
N PRO A 612 -32.91 -12.11 24.99
CA PRO A 612 -32.48 -13.50 24.81
C PRO A 612 -31.99 -13.74 23.38
N LEU A 613 -30.98 -14.59 23.21
CA LEU A 613 -30.31 -14.89 21.92
C LEU A 613 -29.55 -13.72 21.26
N MET A 614 -29.82 -12.45 21.59
CA MET A 614 -29.06 -11.28 21.12
C MET A 614 -27.99 -10.85 22.14
N GLY A 615 -28.41 -10.45 23.34
CA GLY A 615 -27.55 -10.04 24.44
C GLY A 615 -28.22 -10.28 25.80
N GLU A 616 -27.74 -11.29 26.53
CA GLU A 616 -28.28 -11.70 27.81
C GLU A 616 -27.17 -11.96 28.84
N LEU A 617 -27.39 -11.52 30.09
CA LEU A 617 -26.61 -11.99 31.23
C LEU A 617 -27.26 -13.24 31.85
N ARG A 618 -26.72 -14.43 31.54
CA ARG A 618 -27.23 -15.72 32.04
C ARG A 618 -26.22 -16.35 32.99
N ASN A 619 -26.64 -16.60 34.23
CA ASN A 619 -25.78 -17.16 35.30
C ASN A 619 -24.45 -16.39 35.46
N GLY A 620 -24.49 -15.07 35.35
CA GLY A 620 -23.30 -14.21 35.45
C GLY A 620 -22.40 -14.18 34.22
N THR A 621 -22.80 -14.81 33.11
CA THR A 621 -22.05 -14.82 31.83
C THR A 621 -22.84 -14.12 30.73
N HIS A 622 -22.20 -13.21 29.99
CA HIS A 622 -22.81 -12.58 28.82
C HIS A 622 -22.89 -13.60 27.67
N THR A 623 -24.07 -13.74 27.07
CA THR A 623 -24.36 -14.69 25.99
C THR A 623 -25.30 -14.08 24.96
N GLY A 624 -25.26 -14.57 23.72
CA GLY A 624 -26.11 -14.09 22.64
C GLY A 624 -25.30 -13.64 21.43
N PHE A 625 -25.98 -13.46 20.31
CA PHE A 625 -25.40 -13.15 19.01
C PHE A 625 -24.51 -11.91 19.03
N ASP A 626 -25.01 -10.80 19.57
CA ASP A 626 -24.29 -9.54 19.66
C ASP A 626 -23.05 -9.66 20.55
N VAL A 627 -23.13 -10.48 21.60
CA VAL A 627 -21.99 -10.80 22.48
C VAL A 627 -20.92 -11.57 21.72
N GLU A 628 -21.30 -12.54 20.87
CA GLU A 628 -20.33 -13.28 20.04
C GLU A 628 -19.66 -12.38 18.98
N ILE A 629 -20.43 -11.49 18.35
CA ILE A 629 -19.87 -10.49 17.42
C ILE A 629 -18.92 -9.53 18.17
N GLY A 630 -19.30 -9.10 19.38
CA GLY A 630 -18.45 -8.29 20.25
C GLY A 630 -17.14 -8.98 20.63
N ARG A 631 -17.17 -10.29 20.96
CA ARG A 631 -15.97 -11.09 21.23
C ARG A 631 -15.07 -11.20 20.01
N TYR A 632 -15.63 -11.42 18.83
CA TYR A 632 -14.88 -11.50 17.59
C TYR A 632 -14.14 -10.19 17.30
N ILE A 633 -14.85 -9.06 17.39
CA ILE A 633 -14.27 -7.72 17.19
C ILE A 633 -13.19 -7.46 18.23
N ALA A 634 -13.44 -7.72 19.52
CA ALA A 634 -12.47 -7.57 20.59
C ALA A 634 -11.20 -8.37 20.34
N SER A 635 -11.34 -9.66 20.00
CA SER A 635 -10.23 -10.54 19.70
C SER A 635 -9.43 -10.01 18.49
N SER A 636 -10.11 -9.58 17.44
CA SER A 636 -9.48 -9.05 16.22
C SER A 636 -8.71 -7.74 16.48
N LEU A 637 -9.14 -6.95 17.46
CA LEU A 637 -8.48 -5.72 17.91
C LEU A 637 -7.34 -5.96 18.94
N GLY A 638 -7.03 -7.24 19.25
CA GLY A 638 -5.98 -7.64 20.18
C GLY A 638 -6.40 -7.73 21.66
N PHE A 639 -7.71 -7.78 21.95
CA PHE A 639 -8.28 -8.01 23.29
C PHE A 639 -8.76 -9.46 23.42
N GLU A 640 -7.83 -10.41 23.41
CA GLU A 640 -8.15 -11.83 23.47
C GLU A 640 -8.61 -12.29 24.86
N GLY A 641 -9.75 -12.98 24.90
CA GLY A 641 -10.31 -13.60 26.11
C GLY A 641 -11.16 -12.67 26.99
N GLU A 642 -12.07 -13.26 27.75
CA GLU A 642 -13.06 -12.54 28.58
C GLU A 642 -12.44 -11.57 29.58
N GLN A 643 -11.24 -11.86 30.08
CA GLN A 643 -10.52 -10.98 31.01
C GLN A 643 -10.14 -9.63 30.39
N ARG A 644 -10.04 -9.55 29.06
CA ARG A 644 -9.69 -8.35 28.29
C ARG A 644 -10.92 -7.57 27.80
N ILE A 645 -12.14 -8.06 28.07
CA ILE A 645 -13.39 -7.39 27.71
C ILE A 645 -14.10 -6.93 28.98
N GLN A 646 -14.57 -5.69 28.97
CA GLN A 646 -15.48 -5.16 29.97
C GLN A 646 -16.86 -4.98 29.34
N TRP A 647 -17.77 -5.90 29.63
CA TRP A 647 -19.16 -5.79 29.21
C TRP A 647 -19.88 -4.69 30.01
N VAL A 648 -20.54 -3.77 29.30
CA VAL A 648 -21.31 -2.69 29.91
C VAL A 648 -22.78 -2.89 29.53
N PRO A 649 -23.67 -3.16 30.51
CA PRO A 649 -25.10 -3.28 30.26
C PRO A 649 -25.68 -1.97 29.74
N LEU A 650 -26.37 -2.00 28.60
CA LEU A 650 -27.03 -0.84 28.01
C LEU A 650 -28.46 -1.18 27.61
N ALA A 651 -29.41 -0.30 27.96
CA ALA A 651 -30.73 -0.27 27.34
C ALA A 651 -30.67 0.43 25.97
N THR A 652 -31.72 0.28 25.16
CA THR A 652 -31.79 0.87 23.81
C THR A 652 -31.54 2.38 23.79
N GLU A 653 -32.18 3.11 24.69
CA GLU A 653 -32.07 4.57 24.82
C GLU A 653 -30.66 5.04 25.28
N ASP A 654 -29.90 4.17 25.96
CA ASP A 654 -28.63 4.52 26.60
C ASP A 654 -27.40 4.35 25.66
N ARG A 655 -27.58 3.75 24.48
CA ARG A 655 -26.50 3.40 23.53
C ARG A 655 -25.68 4.60 23.04
N ILE A 656 -26.35 5.66 22.57
CA ILE A 656 -25.69 6.88 22.06
C ILE A 656 -25.06 7.70 23.18
N PRO A 657 -25.77 7.99 24.30
CA PRO A 657 -25.17 8.68 25.45
C PRO A 657 -23.92 7.97 25.97
N ALA A 658 -23.91 6.63 26.00
CA ALA A 658 -22.74 5.86 26.47
C ALA A 658 -21.51 6.04 25.56
N LEU A 659 -21.69 6.09 24.23
CA LEU A 659 -20.61 6.35 23.28
C LEU A 659 -20.11 7.80 23.35
N GLN A 660 -21.04 8.77 23.43
CA GLN A 660 -20.69 10.20 23.50
C GLN A 660 -20.03 10.57 24.83
N GLY A 661 -20.46 9.95 25.93
CA GLY A 661 -19.89 10.11 27.26
C GLY A 661 -18.63 9.27 27.50
N GLY A 662 -18.19 8.47 26.52
CA GLY A 662 -17.00 7.62 26.64
C GLY A 662 -17.11 6.56 27.72
N THR A 663 -18.32 6.12 28.07
CA THR A 663 -18.57 5.01 29.02
C THR A 663 -18.25 3.66 28.40
N VAL A 664 -18.40 3.56 27.07
CA VAL A 664 -18.04 2.40 26.24
C VAL A 664 -17.18 2.85 25.06
N ASP A 665 -16.33 1.95 24.55
CA ASP A 665 -15.49 2.20 23.37
C ASP A 665 -16.24 1.84 22.08
N LEU A 666 -17.11 0.82 22.12
CA LEU A 666 -18.01 0.45 21.03
C LEU A 666 -19.31 -0.19 21.55
N VAL A 667 -20.38 -0.16 20.75
CA VAL A 667 -21.69 -0.75 21.05
C VAL A 667 -22.02 -1.81 20.01
N VAL A 668 -22.21 -3.05 20.46
CA VAL A 668 -22.75 -4.17 19.68
C VAL A 668 -24.03 -4.61 20.38
N SER A 669 -25.15 -3.98 20.06
CA SER A 669 -26.41 -4.23 20.78
C SER A 669 -27.57 -3.91 19.85
N SER A 670 -27.82 -4.75 18.86
CA SER A 670 -28.96 -4.63 17.92
C SER A 670 -29.20 -3.19 17.48
N PHE A 671 -28.13 -2.52 17.03
CA PHE A 671 -28.09 -1.07 16.90
C PHE A 671 -28.34 -0.66 15.45
N SER A 672 -29.59 -0.33 15.14
CA SER A 672 -30.00 0.04 13.79
C SER A 672 -29.30 1.31 13.29
N ILE A 673 -28.73 1.22 12.10
CA ILE A 673 -28.09 2.31 11.38
C ILE A 673 -29.18 3.20 10.78
N THR A 674 -29.30 4.45 11.25
CA THR A 674 -30.18 5.47 10.67
C THR A 674 -29.42 6.76 10.37
N GLU A 675 -29.93 7.58 9.44
CA GLU A 675 -29.30 8.86 9.08
C GLU A 675 -29.26 9.85 10.26
N GLU A 676 -30.23 9.78 11.17
CA GLU A 676 -30.26 10.57 12.40
C GLU A 676 -29.16 10.12 13.37
N ARG A 677 -29.00 8.80 13.55
CA ARG A 677 -27.99 8.23 14.45
C ARG A 677 -26.57 8.45 13.92
N LYS A 678 -26.36 8.39 12.59
CA LYS A 678 -25.07 8.71 11.93
C LYS A 678 -24.58 10.14 12.19
N LYS A 679 -25.47 11.07 12.56
CA LYS A 679 -25.07 12.44 12.95
C LYS A 679 -24.46 12.51 14.35
N LEU A 680 -24.69 11.48 15.17
CA LEU A 680 -24.36 11.47 16.61
C LEU A 680 -23.22 10.50 16.94
N VAL A 681 -23.11 9.40 16.19
CA VAL A 681 -22.11 8.35 16.33
C VAL A 681 -21.68 7.83 14.96
N SER A 682 -20.50 7.22 14.89
CA SER A 682 -20.01 6.55 13.69
C SER A 682 -20.47 5.09 13.69
N PHE A 683 -20.78 4.54 12.50
CA PHE A 683 -21.17 3.14 12.35
C PHE A 683 -20.18 2.36 11.50
N ALA A 684 -19.88 1.14 11.93
CA ALA A 684 -19.25 0.08 11.16
C ALA A 684 -20.26 -1.06 10.92
N GLY A 685 -20.20 -1.70 9.75
CA GLY A 685 -21.19 -2.72 9.35
C GLY A 685 -21.99 -2.29 8.11
N PRO A 686 -23.19 -2.86 7.88
CA PRO A 686 -23.97 -3.68 8.80
C PRO A 686 -23.34 -5.06 9.07
N TYR A 687 -23.69 -5.65 10.21
CA TYR A 687 -23.42 -7.05 10.52
C TYR A 687 -24.69 -7.90 10.53
N PHE A 688 -25.89 -7.34 10.49
CA PHE A 688 -27.13 -8.12 10.38
C PHE A 688 -28.22 -7.32 9.66
N VAL A 689 -29.13 -8.01 8.96
CA VAL A 689 -30.33 -7.39 8.39
C VAL A 689 -31.56 -8.02 9.04
N THR A 690 -32.38 -7.20 9.69
CA THR A 690 -33.62 -7.64 10.35
C THR A 690 -34.83 -6.87 9.80
N THR A 691 -36.03 -7.30 10.17
CA THR A 691 -37.29 -6.58 9.95
C THR A 691 -37.96 -6.29 11.29
N GLN A 692 -38.86 -5.33 11.29
CA GLN A 692 -39.70 -5.01 12.43
C GLN A 692 -40.99 -5.83 12.34
N GLU A 693 -41.34 -6.55 13.39
CA GLU A 693 -42.45 -7.50 13.42
C GLU A 693 -43.28 -7.33 14.70
N ALA A 694 -44.38 -8.09 14.81
CA ALA A 694 -45.16 -8.18 16.04
C ALA A 694 -45.25 -9.63 16.55
N MET A 695 -45.02 -9.80 17.85
CA MET A 695 -45.26 -11.05 18.57
C MET A 695 -46.56 -10.94 19.38
N VAL A 696 -47.41 -11.96 19.28
CA VAL A 696 -48.72 -12.00 19.94
C VAL A 696 -48.93 -13.31 20.72
N PRO A 697 -49.84 -13.35 21.70
CA PRO A 697 -50.34 -14.60 22.26
C PRO A 697 -50.99 -15.46 21.18
N LYS A 698 -50.80 -16.79 21.18
CA LYS A 698 -51.39 -17.69 20.17
C LYS A 698 -52.92 -17.58 20.05
N ARG A 699 -53.61 -17.14 21.10
CA ARG A 699 -55.07 -16.84 21.07
C ARG A 699 -55.45 -15.68 20.14
N HIS A 700 -54.49 -14.81 19.79
CA HIS A 700 -54.67 -13.65 18.91
C HIS A 700 -54.09 -13.86 17.50
N ARG A 701 -53.42 -14.99 17.20
CA ARG A 701 -52.77 -15.25 15.89
C ARG A 701 -53.71 -15.11 14.68
N ASP A 702 -54.99 -15.42 14.88
CA ASP A 702 -56.00 -15.39 13.82
C ASP A 702 -56.72 -14.02 13.74
N ARG A 703 -56.43 -13.11 14.66
CA ARG A 703 -57.12 -11.81 14.82
C ARG A 703 -56.22 -10.59 14.63
N ILE A 704 -54.91 -10.75 14.87
CA ILE A 704 -53.90 -9.71 14.66
C ILE A 704 -52.96 -10.26 13.57
N ARG A 705 -53.13 -9.78 12.34
CA ARG A 705 -52.41 -10.28 11.16
C ARG A 705 -51.74 -9.19 10.34
N THR A 706 -52.17 -7.94 10.47
CA THR A 706 -51.54 -6.80 9.78
C THR A 706 -51.28 -5.64 10.72
N ILE A 707 -50.49 -4.66 10.25
CA ILE A 707 -50.24 -3.41 10.98
C ILE A 707 -51.53 -2.60 11.23
N GLU A 708 -52.52 -2.69 10.34
CA GLU A 708 -53.84 -2.09 10.53
C GLU A 708 -54.59 -2.69 11.73
N ASP A 709 -54.40 -3.99 12.01
CA ASP A 709 -55.01 -4.61 13.18
C ASP A 709 -54.43 -4.05 14.48
N LEU A 710 -53.15 -3.68 14.50
CA LEU A 710 -52.51 -3.06 15.66
C LEU A 710 -53.06 -1.66 15.97
N ARG A 711 -53.69 -0.97 15.00
CA ARG A 711 -54.33 0.35 15.23
C ARG A 711 -55.64 0.26 15.99
N ARG A 712 -56.25 -0.91 16.07
CA ARG A 712 -57.59 -1.04 16.63
C ARG A 712 -57.56 -0.77 18.14
N PRO A 713 -58.46 0.07 18.65
CA PRO A 713 -58.40 0.55 20.03
C PRO A 713 -58.58 -0.55 21.08
N GLU A 714 -59.11 -1.72 20.71
CA GLU A 714 -59.24 -2.88 21.59
C GLU A 714 -57.91 -3.59 21.91
N TYR A 715 -56.84 -3.34 21.15
CA TYR A 715 -55.54 -3.99 21.38
C TYR A 715 -54.53 -3.03 22.01
N ARG A 716 -53.83 -3.53 23.04
CA ARG A 716 -52.77 -2.79 23.75
C ARG A 716 -51.41 -3.25 23.26
N ILE A 717 -50.74 -2.40 22.48
CA ILE A 717 -49.44 -2.70 21.85
C ILE A 717 -48.33 -2.18 22.74
N CYS A 718 -47.25 -2.93 22.93
CA CYS A 718 -46.10 -2.51 23.72
C CYS A 718 -44.81 -2.53 22.88
N THR A 719 -43.95 -1.53 23.07
CA THR A 719 -42.61 -1.43 22.45
C THR A 719 -41.61 -0.78 23.42
N SER A 720 -40.31 -0.86 23.11
CA SER A 720 -39.26 -0.20 23.89
C SER A 720 -38.98 1.22 23.39
N GLY A 721 -38.72 2.15 24.31
CA GLY A 721 -38.39 3.55 24.01
C GLY A 721 -37.04 3.73 23.31
N GLY A 722 -36.96 4.74 22.43
CA GLY A 722 -35.77 5.08 21.64
C GLY A 722 -35.47 4.07 20.51
N SER A 723 -36.38 3.12 20.27
CA SER A 723 -36.26 2.13 19.21
C SER A 723 -36.73 2.68 17.86
N THR A 724 -36.23 2.09 16.78
CA THR A 724 -36.75 2.36 15.44
C THR A 724 -38.16 1.80 15.25
N THR A 725 -38.51 0.73 15.97
CA THR A 725 -39.86 0.17 15.99
C THR A 725 -40.88 1.14 16.58
N GLU A 726 -40.54 1.86 17.65
CA GLU A 726 -41.38 2.93 18.21
C GLU A 726 -41.71 3.98 17.13
N ALA A 727 -40.68 4.49 16.44
CA ALA A 727 -40.84 5.47 15.39
C ALA A 727 -41.71 4.96 14.22
N GLU A 728 -41.57 3.69 13.85
CA GLU A 728 -42.37 3.13 12.74
C GLU A 728 -43.82 2.85 13.14
N LEU A 729 -44.06 2.40 14.38
CA LEU A 729 -45.43 2.32 14.91
C LEU A 729 -46.12 3.68 14.93
N GLU A 730 -45.41 4.74 15.35
CA GLU A 730 -45.93 6.12 15.33
C GLU A 730 -46.27 6.59 13.91
N LYS A 731 -45.37 6.38 12.95
CA LYS A 731 -45.59 6.69 11.53
C LYS A 731 -46.80 5.94 10.98
N HIS A 732 -47.00 4.70 11.42
CA HIS A 732 -48.16 3.90 11.08
C HIS A 732 -49.37 4.19 11.98
N GLN A 733 -49.36 5.23 12.82
CA GLN A 733 -50.50 5.64 13.67
C GLN A 733 -50.96 4.54 14.65
N VAL A 734 -50.05 3.67 15.08
CA VAL A 734 -50.30 2.66 16.12
C VAL A 734 -49.94 3.23 17.47
N LYS A 735 -50.90 3.27 18.40
CA LYS A 735 -50.65 3.74 19.76
C LYS A 735 -50.02 2.64 20.60
N ALA A 736 -48.75 2.81 20.95
CA ALA A 736 -48.01 1.86 21.78
C ALA A 736 -47.77 2.36 23.21
N TYR A 737 -47.72 1.44 24.16
CA TYR A 737 -47.15 1.65 25.48
C TYR A 737 -45.64 1.51 25.39
N VAL A 738 -44.93 2.58 25.72
CA VAL A 738 -43.47 2.63 25.66
C VAL A 738 -42.90 2.29 27.02
N VAL A 739 -42.06 1.26 27.07
CA VAL A 739 -41.33 0.84 28.28
C VAL A 739 -39.83 0.87 28.02
N LYS A 740 -39.01 0.64 29.05
CA LYS A 740 -37.55 0.66 28.88
C LYS A 740 -37.03 -0.56 28.13
N GLU A 741 -37.55 -1.75 28.45
CA GLU A 741 -37.03 -3.03 27.94
C GLU A 741 -38.14 -3.85 27.26
N VAL A 742 -37.84 -4.48 26.12
CA VAL A 742 -38.80 -5.37 25.43
C VAL A 742 -39.24 -6.53 26.33
N GLY A 743 -38.36 -6.97 27.24
CA GLY A 743 -38.70 -7.99 28.24
C GLY A 743 -39.88 -7.61 29.15
N ASP A 744 -40.04 -6.32 29.47
CA ASP A 744 -41.18 -5.84 30.26
C ASP A 744 -42.48 -5.88 29.48
N CYS A 745 -42.42 -5.63 28.17
CA CYS A 745 -43.55 -5.84 27.26
C CYS A 745 -43.97 -7.30 27.23
N VAL A 746 -43.02 -8.24 27.09
CA VAL A 746 -43.33 -9.68 27.05
C VAL A 746 -43.88 -10.17 28.39
N LYS A 747 -43.33 -9.71 29.51
CA LYS A 747 -43.89 -9.98 30.86
C LYS A 747 -45.32 -9.45 30.97
N GLY A 748 -45.57 -8.21 30.56
CA GLY A 748 -46.91 -7.63 30.56
C GLY A 748 -47.88 -8.38 29.64
N MET A 749 -47.42 -8.91 28.51
CA MET A 749 -48.23 -9.73 27.62
C MET A 749 -48.64 -11.07 28.26
N ARG A 750 -47.75 -11.72 29.03
CA ARG A 750 -48.08 -12.91 29.84
C ARG A 750 -49.08 -12.61 30.95
N GLU A 751 -48.97 -11.44 31.56
CA GLU A 751 -49.88 -10.96 32.61
C GLU A 751 -51.22 -10.42 32.05
N GLY A 752 -51.40 -10.41 30.73
CA GLY A 752 -52.62 -9.90 30.08
C GLY A 752 -52.74 -8.37 30.07
N ARG A 753 -51.65 -7.64 30.33
CA ARG A 753 -51.58 -6.17 30.23
C ARG A 753 -51.44 -5.67 28.79
N TYR A 754 -50.83 -6.48 27.92
CA TYR A 754 -50.64 -6.18 26.50
C TYR A 754 -51.14 -7.34 25.63
N ASP A 755 -51.56 -7.00 24.42
CA ASP A 755 -52.14 -7.93 23.44
C ASP A 755 -51.17 -8.22 22.29
N ALA A 756 -50.17 -7.35 22.08
CA ALA A 756 -49.03 -7.57 21.20
C ALA A 756 -47.78 -6.83 21.69
N VAL A 757 -46.61 -7.36 21.33
CA VAL A 757 -45.30 -6.70 21.50
C VAL A 757 -44.67 -6.55 20.13
N SER A 758 -44.17 -5.36 19.83
CA SER A 758 -43.55 -5.05 18.56
C SER A 758 -42.08 -4.69 18.77
N SER A 759 -41.20 -5.30 17.97
CA SER A 759 -39.74 -5.10 17.99
C SER A 759 -39.12 -5.73 16.74
N ASP A 760 -37.79 -5.74 16.65
CA ASP A 760 -37.07 -6.44 15.59
C ASP A 760 -37.30 -7.96 15.68
N GLU A 761 -37.42 -8.62 14.51
CA GLU A 761 -37.59 -10.09 14.36
C GLU A 761 -36.57 -10.84 15.23
N THR A 762 -35.32 -10.39 15.24
CA THR A 762 -34.22 -10.97 16.02
C THR A 762 -34.45 -10.93 17.52
N ILE A 763 -34.95 -9.81 18.07
CA ILE A 763 -35.26 -9.66 19.49
C ILE A 763 -36.49 -10.50 19.86
N LEU A 764 -37.53 -10.46 19.02
CA LEU A 764 -38.74 -11.25 19.24
C LEU A 764 -38.47 -12.76 19.18
N ALA A 765 -37.60 -13.23 18.28
CA ALA A 765 -37.17 -14.62 18.20
C ALA A 765 -36.52 -15.09 19.51
N GLY A 766 -35.76 -14.20 20.16
CA GLY A 766 -35.24 -14.38 21.51
C GLY A 766 -36.33 -14.75 22.52
N PHE A 767 -37.40 -13.97 22.60
CA PHE A 767 -38.49 -14.23 23.53
C PHE A 767 -39.37 -15.41 23.12
N LEU A 768 -39.57 -15.62 21.82
CA LEU A 768 -40.25 -16.79 21.29
C LEU A 768 -39.52 -18.08 21.71
N SER A 769 -38.19 -18.08 21.75
CA SER A 769 -37.39 -19.23 22.19
C SER A 769 -37.67 -19.66 23.63
N ARG A 770 -38.05 -18.71 24.49
CA ARG A 770 -38.39 -18.99 25.90
C ARG A 770 -39.83 -19.44 26.09
N TYR A 771 -40.72 -18.96 25.24
CA TYR A 771 -42.17 -19.15 25.38
C TYR A 771 -42.82 -19.66 24.07
N PRO A 772 -42.31 -20.73 23.43
CA PRO A 772 -42.74 -21.16 22.10
C PRO A 772 -44.17 -21.73 22.06
N THR A 773 -44.71 -22.09 23.23
CA THR A 773 -46.08 -22.57 23.38
C THR A 773 -47.08 -21.45 23.62
N GLU A 774 -46.64 -20.29 24.13
CA GLU A 774 -47.50 -19.17 24.52
C GLU A 774 -47.64 -18.13 23.39
N PHE A 775 -46.57 -17.90 22.63
CA PHE A 775 -46.48 -16.80 21.66
C PHE A 775 -46.22 -17.26 20.22
N GLU A 776 -46.43 -16.33 19.30
CA GLU A 776 -46.17 -16.47 17.87
C GLU A 776 -45.76 -15.12 17.27
N ILE A 777 -44.72 -15.12 16.43
CA ILE A 777 -44.34 -13.94 15.63
C ILE A 777 -45.17 -13.95 14.35
N ILE A 778 -45.97 -12.90 14.20
CA ILE A 778 -46.76 -12.66 13.00
C ILE A 778 -45.85 -12.00 11.99
N ASP A 779 -45.77 -12.61 10.80
CA ASP A 779 -45.02 -12.09 9.65
C ASP A 779 -45.81 -10.92 9.07
N MET A 780 -45.53 -9.74 9.60
CA MET A 780 -46.16 -8.47 9.24
C MET A 780 -45.10 -7.37 9.16
N PRO A 781 -44.10 -7.48 8.29
CA PRO A 781 -43.08 -6.44 8.18
C PRO A 781 -43.75 -5.11 7.79
N PHE A 782 -43.73 -4.15 8.70
CA PHE A 782 -44.32 -2.82 8.49
C PHE A 782 -43.30 -1.70 8.49
N GLY A 783 -42.01 -2.03 8.52
CA GLY A 783 -40.89 -1.11 8.32
C GLY A 783 -39.97 -1.53 7.18
N THR A 784 -38.96 -0.71 6.90
CA THR A 784 -37.87 -1.09 5.99
C THR A 784 -36.94 -2.13 6.63
N SER A 785 -36.23 -2.91 5.82
CA SER A 785 -35.14 -3.76 6.32
C SER A 785 -34.14 -2.94 7.13
N GLU A 786 -33.92 -3.35 8.38
CA GLU A 786 -33.04 -2.69 9.32
C GLU A 786 -31.62 -3.21 9.18
N LEU A 787 -30.68 -2.30 9.02
CA LEU A 787 -29.25 -2.59 8.99
C LEU A 787 -28.71 -2.44 10.41
N LEU A 788 -28.41 -3.55 11.10
CA LEU A 788 -27.78 -3.50 12.42
C LEU A 788 -26.27 -3.29 12.25
N GLY A 789 -25.72 -2.30 12.95
CA GLY A 789 -24.31 -1.91 12.88
C GLY A 789 -23.65 -1.84 14.26
N VAL A 790 -22.32 -1.75 14.26
CA VAL A 790 -21.52 -1.47 15.46
C VAL A 790 -21.36 0.03 15.58
N GLY A 791 -21.84 0.60 16.69
CA GLY A 791 -21.68 2.02 16.99
C GLY A 791 -20.33 2.29 17.64
N VAL A 792 -19.63 3.34 17.19
CA VAL A 792 -18.37 3.81 17.78
C VAL A 792 -18.40 5.34 17.92
N PRO A 793 -17.53 5.95 18.74
CA PRO A 793 -17.49 7.40 18.91
C PRO A 793 -17.24 8.11 17.57
N ILE A 794 -17.97 9.20 17.32
CA ILE A 794 -17.84 9.95 16.05
C ILE A 794 -16.43 10.54 15.85
N GLY A 795 -15.72 10.83 16.95
CA GLY A 795 -14.36 11.32 16.96
C GLY A 795 -13.28 10.26 16.79
N ASP A 796 -13.65 8.98 16.62
CA ASP A 796 -12.69 7.90 16.34
C ASP A 796 -13.03 7.16 15.03
N PRO A 797 -12.71 7.78 13.88
CA PRO A 797 -12.88 7.13 12.58
C PRO A 797 -11.93 5.92 12.42
N ALA A 798 -10.81 5.86 13.14
CA ALA A 798 -9.88 4.76 13.06
C ALA A 798 -10.46 3.47 13.64
N LEU A 799 -11.12 3.54 14.80
CA LEU A 799 -11.85 2.42 15.39
C LEU A 799 -12.97 1.94 14.48
N ARG A 800 -13.74 2.88 13.91
CA ARG A 800 -14.80 2.56 12.96
C ARG A 800 -14.27 1.72 11.80
N ASP A 801 -13.18 2.20 11.20
CA ASP A 801 -12.53 1.61 10.03
C ASP A 801 -11.99 0.21 10.33
N LEU A 802 -11.34 0.01 11.49
CA LEU A 802 -10.88 -1.30 11.94
C LEU A 802 -12.03 -2.27 12.16
N VAL A 803 -13.12 -1.83 12.81
CA VAL A 803 -14.29 -2.67 13.05
C VAL A 803 -14.95 -3.05 11.71
N ALA A 804 -15.07 -2.11 10.77
CA ALA A 804 -15.59 -2.38 9.43
C ALA A 804 -14.72 -3.38 8.66
N PHE A 805 -13.39 -3.24 8.76
CA PHE A 805 -12.42 -4.16 8.18
C PHE A 805 -12.57 -5.59 8.71
N PHE A 806 -12.69 -5.77 10.03
CA PHE A 806 -12.85 -7.11 10.61
C PHE A 806 -14.23 -7.71 10.36
N LEU A 807 -15.30 -6.90 10.39
CA LEU A 807 -16.61 -7.39 9.95
C LEU A 807 -16.56 -7.88 8.49
N GLN A 808 -15.82 -7.18 7.62
CA GLN A 808 -15.60 -7.61 6.24
C GLN A 808 -14.80 -8.91 6.17
N LYS A 809 -13.81 -9.11 7.04
CA LYS A 809 -13.05 -10.38 7.14
C LYS A 809 -13.96 -11.55 7.51
N SER A 810 -14.78 -11.43 8.56
CA SER A 810 -15.80 -12.44 8.92
C SER A 810 -16.80 -12.72 7.79
N TYR A 811 -17.22 -11.67 7.08
CA TYR A 811 -18.14 -11.80 5.95
C TYR A 811 -17.51 -12.63 4.80
N LEU A 812 -16.25 -12.34 4.48
CA LEU A 812 -15.51 -13.07 3.44
C LEU A 812 -15.24 -14.52 3.86
N GLU A 813 -14.87 -14.77 5.13
CA GLU A 813 -14.71 -16.14 5.65
C GLU A 813 -15.99 -16.97 5.46
N GLY A 814 -17.15 -16.39 5.80
CA GLY A 814 -18.44 -17.07 5.73
C GLY A 814 -18.90 -17.31 4.28
N ARG A 815 -18.49 -16.45 3.35
CA ARG A 815 -18.71 -16.65 1.92
C ARG A 815 -17.88 -17.79 1.35
N ASN A 816 -16.60 -17.85 1.72
CA ASN A 816 -15.62 -18.81 1.21
C ASN A 816 -15.85 -20.27 1.70
N GLY A 817 -17.01 -20.59 2.30
CA GLY A 817 -17.32 -21.90 2.87
C GLY A 817 -16.52 -22.26 4.13
N ILE A 818 -15.79 -21.30 4.69
CA ILE A 818 -15.09 -21.43 5.97
C ILE A 818 -16.09 -21.05 7.07
N SER A 819 -16.07 -21.74 8.21
CA SER A 819 -16.90 -21.35 9.35
C SER A 819 -16.48 -19.97 9.83
N SER A 820 -17.28 -18.93 9.57
CA SER A 820 -16.99 -17.59 10.06
C SER A 820 -17.46 -17.39 11.50
N PRO A 821 -16.88 -16.44 12.24
CA PRO A 821 -17.35 -16.04 13.56
C PRO A 821 -18.83 -15.65 13.54
N TRP A 822 -19.28 -14.94 12.49
CA TRP A 822 -20.69 -14.59 12.31
C TRP A 822 -21.57 -15.81 12.12
N LEU A 823 -21.22 -16.72 11.20
CA LEU A 823 -22.05 -17.91 10.90
C LEU A 823 -22.10 -18.84 12.11
N THR A 824 -20.98 -18.97 12.81
CA THR A 824 -20.88 -19.74 14.06
C THR A 824 -21.77 -19.15 15.16
N ALA A 825 -21.74 -17.82 15.32
CA ALA A 825 -22.62 -17.12 16.25
C ALA A 825 -24.09 -17.33 15.88
N TYR A 826 -24.44 -17.11 14.60
CA TYR A 826 -25.79 -17.22 14.08
C TYR A 826 -26.39 -18.60 14.31
N ASN A 827 -25.69 -19.66 13.87
CA ASN A 827 -26.15 -21.03 14.01
C ASN A 827 -26.33 -21.47 15.46
N ARG A 828 -25.51 -20.93 16.37
CA ARG A 828 -25.59 -21.24 17.80
C ARG A 828 -26.71 -20.49 18.52
N THR A 829 -27.08 -19.30 18.04
CA THR A 829 -28.04 -18.43 18.73
C THR A 829 -29.35 -18.27 17.96
N LEU A 830 -29.36 -17.46 16.90
CA LEU A 830 -30.58 -17.00 16.23
C LEU A 830 -31.12 -17.97 15.17
N GLY A 831 -30.23 -18.65 14.44
CA GLY A 831 -30.58 -19.49 13.29
C GLY A 831 -31.70 -20.51 13.56
N PRO A 832 -31.69 -21.24 14.69
CA PRO A 832 -32.75 -22.20 15.02
C PRO A 832 -34.14 -21.59 15.25
N TRP A 833 -34.24 -20.27 15.43
CA TRP A 833 -35.46 -19.59 15.86
C TRP A 833 -36.02 -18.59 14.83
N LEU A 834 -35.26 -18.28 13.78
CA LEU A 834 -35.72 -17.44 12.68
C LEU A 834 -36.35 -18.31 11.58
N LYS A 835 -37.41 -17.79 10.94
CA LYS A 835 -38.15 -18.54 9.90
C LYS A 835 -37.32 -18.70 8.61
N ALA A 836 -36.53 -17.68 8.29
CA ALA A 836 -35.64 -17.67 7.14
C ALA A 836 -34.18 -17.73 7.61
N ASP A 837 -33.40 -18.60 6.95
CA ASP A 837 -31.95 -18.61 7.12
C ASP A 837 -31.38 -17.26 6.68
N LYS A 838 -30.44 -16.73 7.46
CA LYS A 838 -29.84 -15.40 7.23
C LYS A 838 -28.35 -15.57 6.97
N SER A 839 -27.80 -14.69 6.15
CA SER A 839 -26.36 -14.56 5.95
C SER A 839 -25.87 -13.21 6.45
N GLN A 840 -24.58 -13.12 6.77
CA GLN A 840 -23.95 -11.84 7.11
C GLN A 840 -24.11 -10.89 5.91
N PRO A 841 -24.67 -9.69 6.07
CA PRO A 841 -24.66 -8.67 5.02
C PRO A 841 -23.25 -8.15 4.79
N GLN A 842 -22.98 -7.66 3.58
CA GLN A 842 -21.72 -7.00 3.28
C GLN A 842 -21.61 -5.69 4.09
N PRO A 843 -20.54 -5.50 4.88
CA PRO A 843 -20.25 -4.21 5.51
C PRO A 843 -20.02 -3.12 4.46
N LEU A 844 -20.49 -1.91 4.75
CA LEU A 844 -20.36 -0.74 3.88
C LEU A 844 -19.11 0.07 4.25
N ASP A 845 -18.59 0.83 3.28
CA ASP A 845 -17.51 1.82 3.46
C ASP A 845 -16.26 1.26 4.18
N VAL A 846 -15.84 0.05 3.79
CA VAL A 846 -14.73 -0.69 4.41
C VAL A 846 -13.38 -0.17 3.89
N PRO A 847 -12.44 0.22 4.77
CA PRO A 847 -11.13 0.71 4.37
C PRO A 847 -10.25 -0.41 3.81
N LYS A 848 -9.22 -0.03 3.03
CA LYS A 848 -8.18 -0.94 2.58
C LYS A 848 -7.04 -0.98 3.59
N LEU A 849 -7.01 -2.03 4.39
CA LEU A 849 -5.94 -2.31 5.33
C LEU A 849 -5.27 -3.64 4.97
N VAL A 850 -3.97 -3.74 5.24
CA VAL A 850 -3.25 -5.00 5.12
C VAL A 850 -3.11 -5.63 6.51
N ASP A 851 -3.60 -6.85 6.66
CA ASP A 851 -3.52 -7.64 7.89
C ASP A 851 -2.39 -8.67 7.73
N PHE A 852 -1.22 -8.37 8.30
CA PHE A 852 0.01 -9.14 8.07
C PHE A 852 0.15 -10.38 8.96
N ASP A 853 -0.84 -10.66 9.81
CA ASP A 853 -0.79 -11.77 10.76
C ASP A 853 -2.15 -12.50 10.77
N ASP A 854 -2.18 -13.80 10.46
CA ASP A 854 -3.38 -14.65 10.62
C ASP A 854 -3.76 -14.83 12.11
N LYS A 855 -3.02 -14.18 13.01
CA LYS A 855 -3.21 -14.13 14.45
C LYS A 855 -3.47 -12.69 14.85
N ALA A 856 -4.36 -12.47 15.81
CA ALA A 856 -4.67 -11.13 16.29
C ALA A 856 -3.39 -10.37 16.69
N PRO A 857 -3.38 -9.02 16.60
CA PRO A 857 -2.32 -8.19 17.13
C PRO A 857 -1.96 -8.64 18.56
N ARG A 858 -0.79 -9.26 18.74
CA ARG A 858 -0.34 -9.61 20.09
C ARG A 858 0.01 -8.33 20.82
N ARG A 859 -0.82 -7.97 21.80
CA ARG A 859 -0.59 -6.87 22.76
C ARG A 859 0.25 -7.37 23.93
#